data_AF-A0A2I1YZV6-F1
#
_entry.id   AF-A0A2I1YZV6-F1
#
_cell.length_a   1.000
_cell.length_b   1.000
_cell.length_c   1.000
_cell.angle_alpha   90.00
_cell.angle_beta   90.00
_cell.angle_gamma   90.00
#
_symmetry.space_group_name_H-M   'P 1'
#
loop_
_entity.id
_entity.type
_entity.pdbx_description
1 polymer ?
#
loop_
_entity_poly.entity_id
_entity_poly.type
_entity_poly.pdbx_seq_one_letter_code
_entity_poly.pdbx_strand_id
1 'polypeptide(L)'
;MKGILFYKLLVVLSFCLREISKLFFFILGIVIHPIKNISIWMIVLLSGLMMGNISIQLTGKDMFLMSAGLVSIMIFISNFLEKQTVDIDNKDNFYLGYNIKKLKFHDNFWLKRFNELPVSLLFWLIAGFPIIVICSKLEFNIEIFNKVFKSMNENIEYIKVIWLSAFVVISTYCTALLIESVALSSKTFSQSYLYKTTNLYEKIKIGAEIEQSFKKLFNNIFSFKTIVGLEDDLQFKIERGIDYIINRGTDVSSNEEELHKFYNLAFHCESEKIDILIKRIKKYCETEENKKIRYIIHAILLKRNLDIIYWYYIHKWSILNRLKVMPTEIINLAIIDLWKLLDIENDFYRSKDYQDIFWQICNRDIKSVRLSRPYSKLNRDNTKRNYCIYRIYLVMLEKVEDINFLNQLKNPKDIMDFLNVFNEIDKEGGNSKYFSSIFSILFLKTIDRKYKDNDFIDLFSKMMSDEHMPVYLMNERVNHSKNILLSGGYSQDLIDDNAIEYLLMFMKLEDIILVLIFCLAHSERSNKEVMKIEEFKIWKKSIHRQYMKENIEDLRESEFLCELCEGSMVSHFISEEFIKWMWESIFKPFDENLYEEFMKLGEDGTRSNFSLDRYFVVRLLLCSYDNRLALLYGFKEDNKHKIEKELSSIKVILENENINLF
;
A
#
# COMPACT_ATOMS: atom_id res chain seq x y z
N MET A 1 -16.75 56.65 11.94
CA MET A 1 -18.04 56.30 11.27
C MET A 1 -17.92 56.02 9.76
N LYS A 2 -17.19 56.82 8.95
CA LYS A 2 -17.08 56.61 7.49
C LYS A 2 -16.39 55.30 7.05
N GLY A 3 -15.41 54.79 7.80
CA GLY A 3 -14.69 53.54 7.45
C GLY A 3 -15.54 52.26 7.57
N ILE A 4 -16.47 52.20 8.52
CA ILE A 4 -17.37 51.05 8.71
C ILE A 4 -18.41 50.98 7.57
N LEU A 5 -18.87 52.14 7.07
CA LEU A 5 -19.80 52.20 5.95
C LEU A 5 -19.13 51.75 4.65
N PHE A 6 -17.87 52.15 4.43
CA PHE A 6 -17.08 51.75 3.26
C PHE A 6 -16.79 50.24 3.24
N TYR A 7 -16.46 49.65 4.40
CA TYR A 7 -16.24 48.21 4.52
C TYR A 7 -17.54 47.41 4.30
N LYS A 8 -18.68 47.87 4.83
CA LYS A 8 -19.99 47.26 4.54
C LYS A 8 -20.38 47.37 3.07
N LEU A 9 -20.12 48.50 2.42
CA LEU A 9 -20.33 48.69 0.98
C LEU A 9 -19.46 47.75 0.14
N LEU A 10 -18.18 47.57 0.50
CA LEU A 10 -17.28 46.62 -0.15
C LEU A 10 -17.73 45.17 0.01
N VAL A 11 -18.23 44.78 1.18
CA VAL A 11 -18.77 43.44 1.42
C VAL A 11 -20.02 43.19 0.57
N VAL A 12 -20.95 44.15 0.52
CA VAL A 12 -22.15 44.07 -0.34
C VAL A 12 -21.75 44.04 -1.81
N LEU A 13 -20.79 44.86 -2.24
CA LEU A 13 -20.28 44.88 -3.62
C LEU A 13 -19.62 43.54 -3.99
N SER A 14 -18.83 42.96 -3.10
CA SER A 14 -18.20 41.64 -3.30
C SER A 14 -19.23 40.52 -3.37
N PHE A 15 -20.31 40.62 -2.57
CA PHE A 15 -21.40 39.67 -2.57
C PHE A 15 -22.17 39.75 -3.90
N CYS A 16 -22.50 40.97 -4.34
CA CYS A 16 -23.13 41.20 -5.64
C CYS A 16 -22.25 40.71 -6.81
N LEU A 17 -20.95 41.01 -6.81
CA LEU A 17 -20.02 40.55 -7.86
C LEU A 17 -19.89 39.03 -7.88
N ARG A 18 -19.90 38.37 -6.72
CA ARG A 18 -19.87 36.91 -6.61
C ARG A 18 -21.13 36.27 -7.17
N GLU A 19 -22.30 36.82 -6.87
CA GLU A 19 -23.57 36.32 -7.42
C GLU A 19 -23.70 36.59 -8.92
N ILE A 20 -23.25 37.76 -9.42
CA ILE A 20 -23.19 38.06 -10.85
C ILE A 20 -22.24 37.09 -11.57
N SER A 21 -21.08 36.78 -10.98
CA SER A 21 -20.12 35.83 -11.54
C SER A 21 -20.72 34.41 -11.61
N LYS A 22 -21.41 33.95 -10.56
CA LYS A 22 -22.13 32.67 -10.59
C LYS A 22 -23.18 32.64 -11.70
N LEU A 23 -23.93 33.71 -11.88
CA LEU A 23 -24.97 33.83 -12.91
C LEU A 23 -24.35 33.83 -14.32
N PHE A 24 -23.21 34.49 -14.50
CA PHE A 24 -22.44 34.45 -15.75
C PHE A 24 -21.92 33.05 -16.08
N PHE A 25 -21.28 32.37 -15.12
CA PHE A 25 -20.80 31.00 -15.32
C PHE A 25 -21.96 30.00 -15.54
N PHE A 26 -23.12 30.25 -14.92
CA PHE A 26 -24.34 29.49 -15.17
C PHE A 26 -24.81 29.63 -16.62
N ILE A 27 -24.91 30.87 -17.15
CA ILE A 27 -25.27 31.12 -18.55
C ILE A 27 -24.24 30.50 -19.51
N LEU A 28 -22.95 30.67 -19.23
CA LEU A 28 -21.87 30.10 -20.03
C LEU A 28 -21.94 28.56 -20.06
N GLY A 29 -22.27 27.93 -18.93
CA GLY A 29 -22.50 26.50 -18.82
C GLY A 29 -23.68 25.98 -19.64
N ILE A 30 -24.75 26.79 -19.79
CA ILE A 30 -25.91 26.48 -20.64
C ILE A 30 -25.50 26.45 -22.12
N VAL A 31 -24.67 27.40 -22.55
CA VAL A 31 -24.22 27.54 -23.94
C VAL A 31 -23.20 26.47 -24.33
N ILE A 32 -22.22 26.17 -23.47
CA ILE A 32 -21.14 25.20 -23.77
C ILE A 32 -21.66 23.76 -23.82
N HIS A 33 -22.72 23.44 -23.08
CA HIS A 33 -23.28 22.09 -23.01
C HIS A 33 -24.75 22.06 -23.45
N PRO A 34 -25.06 22.26 -24.75
CA PRO A 34 -26.43 22.43 -25.24
C PRO A 34 -27.27 21.17 -25.04
N ILE A 35 -26.67 19.98 -25.22
CA ILE A 35 -27.33 18.69 -25.04
C ILE A 35 -27.72 18.44 -23.57
N LYS A 36 -26.87 18.88 -22.62
CA LYS A 36 -27.13 18.75 -21.17
C LYS A 36 -28.24 19.69 -20.72
N ASN A 37 -28.38 20.84 -21.37
CA ASN A 37 -29.36 21.89 -21.05
C ASN A 37 -30.50 21.97 -22.07
N ILE A 38 -30.81 20.85 -22.72
CA ILE A 38 -31.79 20.80 -23.82
C ILE A 38 -33.17 21.32 -23.40
N SER A 39 -33.56 21.12 -22.14
CA SER A 39 -34.82 21.64 -21.58
C SER A 39 -34.87 23.17 -21.59
N ILE A 40 -33.78 23.85 -21.23
CA ILE A 40 -33.70 25.32 -21.26
C ILE A 40 -33.77 25.83 -22.69
N TRP A 41 -33.04 25.19 -23.61
CA TRP A 41 -33.07 25.55 -25.04
C TRP A 41 -34.45 25.35 -25.65
N MET A 42 -35.16 24.27 -25.29
CA MET A 42 -36.55 24.03 -25.73
C MET A 42 -37.50 25.08 -25.18
N ILE A 43 -37.34 25.52 -23.92
CA ILE A 43 -38.15 26.61 -23.35
C ILE A 43 -37.92 27.92 -24.11
N VAL A 44 -36.66 28.27 -24.38
CA VAL A 44 -36.31 29.49 -25.13
C VAL A 44 -36.88 29.43 -26.56
N LEU A 45 -36.74 28.28 -27.23
CA LEU A 45 -37.24 28.07 -28.59
C LEU A 45 -38.77 28.14 -28.63
N LEU A 46 -39.47 27.45 -27.73
CA LEU A 46 -40.94 27.50 -27.63
C LEU A 46 -41.43 28.91 -27.28
N SER A 47 -40.75 29.59 -26.37
CA SER A 47 -41.09 30.97 -26.00
C SER A 47 -40.95 31.90 -27.21
N GLY A 48 -39.88 31.76 -27.99
CA GLY A 48 -39.66 32.54 -29.22
C GLY A 48 -40.70 32.27 -30.31
N LEU A 49 -41.17 31.03 -30.45
CA LEU A 49 -42.21 30.67 -31.43
C LEU A 49 -43.60 31.17 -31.03
N MET A 50 -43.93 31.16 -29.73
CA MET A 50 -45.20 31.63 -29.21
C MET A 50 -45.28 33.16 -29.14
N MET A 51 -44.12 33.83 -29.03
CA MET A 51 -44.05 35.29 -28.92
C MET A 51 -44.66 35.99 -30.14
N GLY A 52 -45.65 36.85 -29.90
CA GLY A 52 -46.33 37.63 -30.95
C GLY A 52 -47.41 36.89 -31.74
N ASN A 53 -47.53 35.57 -31.58
CA ASN A 53 -48.47 34.73 -32.35
C ASN A 53 -49.68 34.26 -31.54
N ILE A 54 -49.62 34.27 -30.20
CA ILE A 54 -50.65 33.68 -29.33
C ILE A 54 -50.96 34.64 -28.16
N SER A 55 -52.23 35.02 -28.00
CA SER A 55 -52.69 35.74 -26.81
C SER A 55 -53.13 34.74 -25.72
N ILE A 56 -52.45 34.76 -24.57
CA ILE A 56 -52.69 33.80 -23.48
C ILE A 56 -53.74 34.36 -22.51
N GLN A 57 -54.97 33.85 -22.62
CA GLN A 57 -56.11 34.25 -21.80
C GLN A 57 -56.15 33.65 -20.38
N LEU A 58 -55.16 32.84 -19.99
CA LEU A 58 -55.10 32.23 -18.65
C LEU A 58 -54.98 33.28 -17.54
N THR A 59 -55.72 33.07 -16.45
CA THR A 59 -55.56 33.88 -15.23
C THR A 59 -54.40 33.36 -14.39
N GLY A 60 -53.79 34.22 -13.57
CA GLY A 60 -52.70 33.80 -12.68
C GLY A 60 -53.13 32.72 -11.68
N LYS A 61 -54.41 32.66 -11.30
CA LYS A 61 -54.97 31.59 -10.47
C LYS A 61 -54.97 30.25 -11.20
N ASP A 62 -55.38 30.23 -12.47
CA ASP A 62 -55.36 29.02 -13.30
C ASP A 62 -53.93 28.52 -13.51
N MET A 63 -53.01 29.44 -13.80
CA MET A 63 -51.59 29.12 -13.94
C MET A 63 -51.00 28.54 -12.64
N PHE A 64 -51.39 29.08 -11.49
CA PHE A 64 -50.93 28.58 -10.19
C PHE A 64 -51.46 27.16 -9.90
N LEU A 65 -52.74 26.90 -10.14
CA LEU A 65 -53.36 25.58 -9.97
C LEU A 65 -52.75 24.52 -10.90
N MET A 66 -52.53 24.87 -12.18
CA MET A 66 -51.85 23.99 -13.14
C MET A 66 -50.43 23.66 -12.69
N SER A 67 -49.69 24.67 -12.19
CA SER A 67 -48.32 24.48 -11.68
C SER A 67 -48.30 23.56 -10.45
N ALA A 68 -49.24 23.73 -9.52
CA ALA A 68 -49.36 22.87 -8.35
C ALA A 68 -49.70 21.41 -8.71
N GLY A 69 -50.56 21.20 -9.72
CA GLY A 69 -50.85 19.87 -10.27
C GLY A 69 -49.61 19.19 -10.85
N LEU A 70 -48.81 19.93 -11.63
CA LEU A 70 -47.58 19.42 -12.23
C LEU A 70 -46.51 19.07 -11.17
N VAL A 71 -46.37 19.91 -10.14
CA VAL A 71 -45.50 19.62 -8.98
C VAL A 71 -45.93 18.33 -8.28
N SER A 72 -47.23 18.13 -8.08
CA SER A 72 -47.77 16.93 -7.43
C SER A 72 -47.48 15.66 -8.22
N ILE A 73 -47.65 15.70 -9.54
CA ILE A 73 -47.29 14.60 -10.46
C ILE A 73 -45.79 14.30 -10.36
N MET A 74 -44.94 15.34 -10.32
CA MET A 74 -43.51 15.15 -10.21
C MET A 74 -43.09 14.52 -8.87
N ILE A 75 -43.70 14.95 -7.76
CA ILE A 75 -43.48 14.35 -6.43
C ILE A 75 -43.86 12.87 -6.46
N PHE A 76 -44.98 12.52 -7.09
CA PHE A 76 -45.39 11.13 -7.25
C PHE A 76 -44.36 10.32 -8.06
N ILE A 77 -43.92 10.81 -9.23
CA ILE A 77 -42.91 10.15 -10.06
C ILE A 77 -41.60 9.99 -9.28
N SER A 78 -41.16 11.03 -8.58
CA SER A 78 -39.94 11.01 -7.76
C SER A 78 -40.02 9.94 -6.66
N ASN A 79 -41.13 9.90 -5.91
CA ASN A 79 -41.34 8.91 -4.86
C ASN A 79 -41.47 7.48 -5.42
N PHE A 80 -42.07 7.32 -6.60
CA PHE A 80 -42.14 6.03 -7.27
C PHE A 80 -40.76 5.55 -7.72
N LEU A 81 -39.98 6.42 -8.36
CA LEU A 81 -38.61 6.12 -8.78
C LEU A 81 -37.73 5.83 -7.57
N GLU A 82 -37.85 6.58 -6.47
CA GLU A 82 -37.14 6.33 -5.21
C GLU A 82 -37.46 4.93 -4.66
N LYS A 83 -38.74 4.58 -4.51
CA LYS A 83 -39.17 3.24 -4.05
C LYS A 83 -38.74 2.12 -5.00
N GLN A 84 -38.68 2.39 -6.30
CA GLN A 84 -38.21 1.44 -7.31
C GLN A 84 -36.69 1.42 -7.47
N THR A 85 -35.91 2.30 -6.83
CA THR A 85 -34.44 2.36 -6.94
C THR A 85 -33.75 1.96 -5.64
N VAL A 86 -34.32 2.31 -4.49
CA VAL A 86 -33.81 2.06 -3.14
C VAL A 86 -34.23 0.68 -2.65
N ASP A 87 -33.34 -0.29 -2.79
CA ASP A 87 -33.33 -1.52 -1.98
C ASP A 87 -31.94 -1.57 -1.33
N ILE A 88 -31.64 -0.53 -0.51
CA ILE A 88 -30.31 -0.28 0.08
C ILE A 88 -29.92 -1.40 1.05
N ASP A 89 -30.91 -2.06 1.65
CA ASP A 89 -30.69 -3.02 2.73
C ASP A 89 -30.29 -4.41 2.22
N ASN A 90 -30.50 -4.72 0.94
CA ASN A 90 -30.17 -6.02 0.35
C ASN A 90 -29.04 -5.93 -0.70
N LYS A 91 -27.80 -6.06 -0.23
CA LYS A 91 -26.56 -5.96 -1.04
C LYS A 91 -26.44 -7.02 -2.14
N ASP A 92 -27.27 -8.07 -2.14
CA ASP A 92 -27.25 -9.18 -3.11
C ASP A 92 -27.56 -8.76 -4.57
N ASN A 93 -28.06 -7.54 -4.79
CA ASN A 93 -28.37 -7.01 -6.12
C ASN A 93 -27.40 -5.91 -6.60
N PHE A 94 -26.27 -5.71 -5.91
CA PHE A 94 -25.27 -4.70 -6.26
C PHE A 94 -23.98 -5.32 -6.81
N TYR A 95 -23.36 -4.63 -7.77
CA TYR A 95 -22.00 -4.90 -8.23
C TYR A 95 -21.21 -3.60 -8.35
N LEU A 96 -20.06 -3.51 -7.68
CA LEU A 96 -19.19 -2.33 -7.59
C LEU A 96 -19.97 -1.05 -7.21
N GLY A 97 -21.01 -1.19 -6.37
CA GLY A 97 -21.89 -0.11 -5.94
C GLY A 97 -23.02 0.28 -6.88
N TYR A 98 -23.18 -0.43 -7.99
CA TYR A 98 -24.27 -0.23 -8.96
C TYR A 98 -25.33 -1.32 -8.81
N ASN A 99 -26.60 -0.92 -8.86
CA ASN A 99 -27.72 -1.85 -8.78
C ASN A 99 -27.87 -2.60 -10.11
N ILE A 100 -27.51 -3.89 -10.12
CA ILE A 100 -27.49 -4.77 -11.31
C ILE A 100 -28.90 -4.89 -11.91
N LYS A 101 -29.93 -5.07 -11.07
CA LYS A 101 -31.33 -5.24 -11.53
C LYS A 101 -31.86 -4.04 -12.35
N LYS A 102 -31.20 -2.87 -12.29
CA LYS A 102 -31.77 -1.59 -12.73
C LYS A 102 -30.88 -0.83 -13.71
N LEU A 103 -29.91 -1.48 -14.35
CA LEU A 103 -29.05 -0.85 -15.36
C LEU A 103 -29.85 -0.22 -16.52
N LYS A 104 -31.00 -0.82 -16.87
CA LYS A 104 -31.98 -0.27 -17.83
C LYS A 104 -32.60 1.08 -17.41
N PHE A 105 -32.64 1.41 -16.11
CA PHE A 105 -33.08 2.73 -15.63
C PHE A 105 -31.99 3.80 -15.85
N HIS A 106 -30.71 3.43 -15.70
CA HIS A 106 -29.58 4.35 -15.92
C HIS A 106 -29.33 4.67 -17.40
N ASP A 107 -29.60 3.70 -18.29
CA ASP A 107 -29.47 3.86 -19.74
C ASP A 107 -30.65 4.57 -20.40
N ASN A 108 -31.80 4.64 -19.72
CA ASN A 108 -33.00 5.23 -20.30
C ASN A 108 -32.78 6.73 -20.52
N PHE A 109 -32.99 7.18 -21.76
CA PHE A 109 -32.77 8.57 -22.16
C PHE A 109 -33.55 9.55 -21.28
N TRP A 110 -34.81 9.26 -20.97
CA TRP A 110 -35.68 10.16 -20.20
C TRP A 110 -35.29 10.23 -18.72
N LEU A 111 -34.95 9.09 -18.10
CA LEU A 111 -34.49 9.03 -16.71
C LEU A 111 -33.11 9.69 -16.52
N LYS A 112 -32.19 9.46 -17.46
CA LYS A 112 -30.86 10.11 -17.45
C LYS A 112 -31.00 11.63 -17.56
N ARG A 113 -31.87 12.12 -18.45
CA ARG A 113 -32.12 13.56 -18.59
C ARG A 113 -32.87 14.14 -17.41
N PHE A 114 -33.77 13.40 -16.79
CA PHE A 114 -34.44 13.82 -15.56
C PHE A 114 -33.47 14.14 -14.43
N ASN A 115 -32.44 13.29 -14.22
CA ASN A 115 -31.38 13.55 -13.24
C ASN A 115 -30.51 14.78 -13.55
N GLU A 116 -30.47 15.21 -14.80
CA GLU A 116 -29.73 16.40 -15.26
C GLU A 116 -30.60 17.66 -15.34
N LEU A 117 -31.92 17.56 -15.13
CA LEU A 117 -32.81 18.70 -15.17
C LEU A 117 -32.48 19.68 -14.03
N PRO A 118 -32.44 20.99 -14.29
CA PRO A 118 -32.33 21.99 -13.24
C PRO A 118 -33.68 22.16 -12.54
N VAL A 119 -34.10 21.09 -11.83
CA VAL A 119 -35.39 20.93 -11.15
C VAL A 119 -35.73 22.19 -10.34
N SER A 120 -34.84 22.60 -9.43
CA SER A 120 -35.05 23.79 -8.60
C SER A 120 -35.40 25.04 -9.44
N LEU A 121 -34.62 25.32 -10.49
CA LEU A 121 -34.84 26.50 -11.33
C LEU A 121 -36.16 26.43 -12.09
N LEU A 122 -36.47 25.29 -12.69
CA LEU A 122 -37.71 25.09 -13.45
C LEU A 122 -38.94 25.16 -12.55
N PHE A 123 -38.86 24.61 -11.34
CA PHE A 123 -39.94 24.65 -10.36
C PHE A 123 -40.18 26.06 -9.80
N TRP A 124 -39.11 26.81 -9.51
CA TRP A 124 -39.23 28.22 -9.14
C TRP A 124 -39.81 29.07 -10.26
N LEU A 125 -39.51 28.77 -11.52
CA LEU A 125 -40.07 29.47 -12.67
C LEU A 125 -41.59 29.21 -12.78
N ILE A 126 -42.03 27.94 -12.76
CA ILE A 126 -43.46 27.63 -12.86
C ILE A 126 -44.27 28.04 -11.63
N ALA A 127 -43.67 28.08 -10.43
CA ALA A 127 -44.36 28.53 -9.22
C ALA A 127 -44.35 30.07 -9.05
N GLY A 128 -43.23 30.71 -9.40
CA GLY A 128 -43.02 32.15 -9.19
C GLY A 128 -43.76 33.02 -10.21
N PHE A 129 -43.82 32.62 -11.48
CA PHE A 129 -44.44 33.44 -12.53
C PHE A 129 -45.95 33.63 -12.35
N PRO A 130 -46.74 32.60 -11.96
CA PRO A 130 -48.15 32.79 -11.61
C PRO A 130 -48.36 33.77 -10.45
N ILE A 131 -47.49 33.73 -9.43
CA ILE A 131 -47.54 34.67 -8.29
C ILE A 131 -47.30 36.10 -8.79
N ILE A 132 -46.31 36.32 -9.65
CA ILE A 132 -46.04 37.63 -10.26
C ILE A 132 -47.25 38.12 -11.06
N VAL A 133 -47.90 37.25 -11.84
CA VAL A 133 -49.12 37.58 -12.60
C VAL A 133 -50.28 37.93 -11.67
N ILE A 134 -50.45 37.27 -10.53
CA ILE A 134 -51.47 37.61 -9.52
C ILE A 134 -51.16 38.97 -8.88
N CYS A 135 -49.92 39.15 -8.40
CA CYS A 135 -49.49 40.37 -7.72
C CYS A 135 -49.52 41.60 -8.65
N SER A 136 -49.23 41.44 -9.94
CA SER A 136 -49.30 42.54 -10.92
C SER A 136 -50.71 43.13 -11.11
N LYS A 137 -51.76 42.43 -10.66
CA LYS A 137 -53.16 42.89 -10.71
C LYS A 137 -53.67 43.46 -9.39
N LEU A 138 -52.85 43.46 -8.34
CA LEU A 138 -53.21 43.92 -7.00
C LEU A 138 -52.60 45.30 -6.72
N GLU A 139 -53.34 46.16 -6.02
CA GLU A 139 -52.80 47.40 -5.47
C GLU A 139 -52.30 47.16 -4.04
N PHE A 140 -51.04 47.50 -3.78
CA PHE A 140 -50.40 47.32 -2.48
C PHE A 140 -50.33 48.64 -1.72
N ASN A 141 -50.37 48.57 -0.39
CA ASN A 141 -50.20 49.74 0.49
C ASN A 141 -48.75 50.32 0.48
N ILE A 142 -47.83 49.71 -0.26
CA ILE A 142 -46.43 50.11 -0.35
C ILE A 142 -46.13 50.60 -1.77
N GLU A 143 -45.80 51.89 -1.90
CA GLU A 143 -45.64 52.57 -3.20
C GLU A 143 -44.52 51.95 -4.07
N ILE A 144 -43.45 51.44 -3.45
CA ILE A 144 -42.34 50.76 -4.15
C ILE A 144 -42.84 49.49 -4.85
N PHE A 145 -43.70 48.70 -4.20
CA PHE A 145 -44.25 47.48 -4.80
C PHE A 145 -45.17 47.80 -5.97
N ASN A 146 -46.00 48.85 -5.87
CA ASN A 146 -46.86 49.28 -6.97
C ASN A 146 -46.03 49.71 -8.19
N LYS A 147 -44.90 50.40 -8.00
CA LYS A 147 -43.98 50.77 -9.10
C LYS A 147 -43.36 49.55 -9.78
N VAL A 148 -42.87 48.59 -9.00
CA VAL A 148 -42.26 47.36 -9.52
C VAL A 148 -43.28 46.51 -10.28
N PHE A 149 -44.46 46.28 -9.71
CA PHE A 149 -45.49 45.45 -10.34
C PHE A 149 -46.15 46.12 -11.54
N LYS A 150 -46.24 47.45 -11.57
CA LYS A 150 -46.69 48.18 -12.76
C LYS A 150 -45.73 48.00 -13.95
N SER A 151 -44.42 48.05 -13.72
CA SER A 151 -43.41 47.76 -14.75
C SER A 151 -43.43 46.29 -15.20
N MET A 152 -43.72 45.36 -14.28
CA MET A 152 -43.91 43.95 -14.65
C MET A 152 -45.19 43.71 -15.46
N ASN A 153 -46.25 44.49 -15.21
CA ASN A 153 -47.52 44.40 -15.94
C ASN A 153 -47.35 44.75 -17.43
N GLU A 154 -46.44 45.67 -17.77
CA GLU A 154 -46.08 46.01 -19.16
C GLU A 154 -45.48 44.80 -19.91
N ASN A 155 -44.84 43.88 -19.19
CA ASN A 155 -44.20 42.69 -19.75
C ASN A 155 -44.93 41.38 -19.39
N ILE A 156 -46.19 41.47 -18.94
CA ILE A 156 -46.91 40.31 -18.38
C ILE A 156 -47.16 39.20 -19.40
N GLU A 157 -47.32 39.56 -20.68
CA GLU A 157 -47.46 38.58 -21.76
C GLU A 157 -46.18 37.77 -21.95
N TYR A 158 -45.00 38.40 -21.86
CA TYR A 158 -43.71 37.69 -21.91
C TYR A 158 -43.59 36.67 -20.77
N ILE A 159 -43.99 37.07 -19.55
CA ILE A 159 -43.98 36.17 -18.38
C ILE A 159 -44.92 34.97 -18.60
N LYS A 160 -46.12 35.21 -19.14
CA LYS A 160 -47.08 34.14 -19.47
C LYS A 160 -46.55 33.19 -20.53
N VAL A 161 -45.90 33.69 -21.57
CA VAL A 161 -45.32 32.88 -22.67
C VAL A 161 -44.17 32.01 -22.17
N ILE A 162 -43.27 32.57 -21.35
CA ILE A 162 -42.16 31.81 -20.76
C ILE A 162 -42.69 30.76 -19.79
N TRP A 163 -43.69 31.11 -18.96
CA TRP A 163 -44.34 30.16 -18.06
C TRP A 163 -44.99 28.99 -18.83
N LEU A 164 -45.76 29.29 -19.88
CA LEU A 164 -46.43 28.26 -20.68
C LEU A 164 -45.42 27.34 -21.37
N SER A 165 -44.34 27.91 -21.89
CA SER A 165 -43.25 27.14 -22.52
C SER A 165 -42.55 26.21 -21.51
N ALA A 166 -42.27 26.70 -20.31
CA ALA A 166 -41.75 25.89 -19.21
C ALA A 166 -42.74 24.79 -18.79
N PHE A 167 -44.02 25.13 -18.66
CA PHE A 167 -45.08 24.19 -18.30
C PHE A 167 -45.21 23.04 -19.30
N VAL A 168 -45.20 23.34 -20.60
CA VAL A 168 -45.27 22.34 -21.68
C VAL A 168 -44.05 21.41 -21.67
N VAL A 169 -42.85 21.98 -21.55
CA VAL A 169 -41.60 21.20 -21.51
C VAL A 169 -41.59 20.24 -20.31
N ILE A 170 -41.92 20.75 -19.11
CA ILE A 170 -41.95 19.93 -17.89
C ILE A 170 -43.06 18.87 -17.97
N SER A 171 -44.25 19.22 -18.47
CA SER A 171 -45.34 18.26 -18.67
C SER A 171 -44.97 17.14 -19.64
N THR A 172 -44.22 17.45 -20.70
CA THR A 172 -43.70 16.47 -21.66
C THR A 172 -42.72 15.51 -20.98
N TYR A 173 -41.80 16.02 -20.16
CA TYR A 173 -40.91 15.19 -19.34
C TYR A 173 -41.68 14.30 -18.35
N CYS A 174 -42.67 14.84 -17.62
CA CYS A 174 -43.49 14.05 -16.70
C CYS A 174 -44.22 12.92 -17.44
N THR A 175 -44.80 13.22 -18.60
CA THR A 175 -45.52 12.23 -19.41
C THR A 175 -44.60 11.14 -19.92
N ALA A 176 -43.43 11.52 -20.45
CA ALA A 176 -42.43 10.56 -20.92
C ALA A 176 -41.91 9.67 -19.77
N LEU A 177 -41.65 10.24 -18.61
CA LEU A 177 -41.23 9.49 -17.42
C LEU A 177 -42.30 8.53 -16.93
N LEU A 178 -43.57 8.91 -16.95
CA LEU A 178 -44.68 8.00 -16.62
C LEU A 178 -44.77 6.84 -17.60
N ILE A 179 -44.69 7.11 -18.91
CA ILE A 179 -44.71 6.07 -19.95
C ILE A 179 -43.55 5.10 -19.77
N GLU A 180 -42.32 5.61 -19.59
CA GLU A 180 -41.14 4.78 -19.39
C GLU A 180 -41.19 4.00 -18.08
N SER A 181 -41.71 4.61 -17.01
CA SER A 181 -41.90 3.93 -15.72
C SER A 181 -42.89 2.77 -15.83
N VAL A 182 -43.99 2.96 -16.57
CA VAL A 182 -44.97 1.90 -16.85
C VAL A 182 -44.38 0.81 -17.75
N ALA A 183 -43.63 1.19 -18.79
CA ALA A 183 -42.97 0.25 -19.69
C ALA A 183 -41.92 -0.61 -18.96
N LEU A 184 -41.12 0.01 -18.09
CA LEU A 184 -40.15 -0.68 -17.24
C LEU A 184 -40.85 -1.62 -16.26
N SER A 185 -41.92 -1.17 -15.59
CA SER A 185 -42.70 -2.01 -14.68
C SER A 185 -43.34 -3.21 -15.39
N SER A 186 -43.88 -3.02 -16.59
CA SER A 186 -44.45 -4.09 -17.42
C SER A 186 -43.39 -5.11 -17.83
N LYS A 187 -42.21 -4.64 -18.25
CA LYS A 187 -41.08 -5.49 -18.62
C LYS A 187 -40.56 -6.29 -17.42
N THR A 188 -40.46 -5.67 -16.25
CA THR A 188 -40.05 -6.36 -15.02
C THR A 188 -41.09 -7.39 -14.58
N PHE A 189 -42.38 -7.10 -14.72
CA PHE A 189 -43.47 -8.05 -14.47
C PHE A 189 -43.46 -9.23 -15.48
N SER A 190 -43.15 -8.99 -16.75
CA SER A 190 -43.01 -10.09 -17.73
C SER A 190 -41.76 -10.94 -17.48
N GLN A 191 -40.70 -10.34 -16.92
CA GLN A 191 -39.41 -10.98 -16.68
C GLN A 191 -39.33 -11.71 -15.33
N SER A 192 -40.27 -11.48 -14.41
CA SER A 192 -40.30 -12.16 -13.10
C SER A 192 -40.54 -13.68 -13.19
N TYR A 193 -40.91 -14.19 -14.36
CA TYR A 193 -41.10 -15.63 -14.62
C TYR A 193 -39.84 -16.34 -15.16
N LEU A 194 -38.78 -15.63 -15.54
CA LEU A 194 -37.56 -16.21 -16.08
C LEU A 194 -36.42 -16.13 -15.05
N TYR A 195 -35.84 -17.27 -14.72
CA TYR A 195 -34.69 -17.38 -13.81
C TYR A 195 -33.53 -16.49 -14.28
N LYS A 196 -32.99 -15.66 -13.35
CA LYS A 196 -31.89 -14.70 -13.55
C LYS A 196 -30.62 -15.38 -14.12
N THR A 197 -30.41 -15.28 -15.43
CA THR A 197 -29.13 -15.63 -16.08
C THR A 197 -28.40 -14.43 -16.71
N THR A 198 -28.86 -13.20 -16.47
CA THR A 198 -28.35 -11.97 -17.13
C THR A 198 -27.34 -11.13 -16.32
N ASN A 199 -26.60 -11.72 -15.38
CA ASN A 199 -25.71 -10.96 -14.49
C ASN A 199 -24.35 -10.55 -15.13
N LEU A 200 -23.77 -11.37 -16.02
CA LEU A 200 -22.39 -11.14 -16.49
C LEU A 200 -22.25 -9.91 -17.42
N TYR A 201 -23.16 -9.74 -18.38
CA TYR A 201 -23.12 -8.59 -19.30
C TYR A 201 -23.29 -7.26 -18.56
N GLU A 202 -24.19 -7.22 -17.57
CA GLU A 202 -24.42 -6.04 -16.73
C GLU A 202 -23.18 -5.72 -15.88
N LYS A 203 -22.53 -6.74 -15.29
CA LYS A 203 -21.24 -6.58 -14.59
C LYS A 203 -20.13 -6.01 -15.48
N ILE A 204 -19.99 -6.49 -16.71
CA ILE A 204 -19.00 -5.99 -17.67
C ILE A 204 -19.26 -4.51 -17.98
N LYS A 205 -20.53 -4.15 -18.19
CA LYS A 205 -20.91 -2.76 -18.49
C LYS A 205 -20.66 -1.81 -17.32
N ILE A 206 -21.00 -2.22 -16.09
CA ILE A 206 -20.67 -1.46 -14.86
C ILE A 206 -19.16 -1.26 -14.76
N GLY A 207 -18.38 -2.33 -14.97
CA GLY A 207 -16.92 -2.27 -14.97
C GLY A 207 -16.39 -1.21 -15.93
N ALA A 208 -16.90 -1.18 -17.17
CA ALA A 208 -16.50 -0.20 -18.18
C ALA A 208 -16.87 1.25 -17.82
N GLU A 209 -18.03 1.49 -17.20
CA GLU A 209 -18.42 2.83 -16.75
C GLU A 209 -17.54 3.34 -15.60
N ILE A 210 -17.25 2.46 -14.64
CA ILE A 210 -16.36 2.74 -13.52
C ILE A 210 -14.94 3.02 -14.03
N GLU A 211 -14.43 2.19 -14.93
CA GLU A 211 -13.13 2.38 -15.58
C GLU A 211 -13.07 3.73 -16.30
N GLN A 212 -14.11 4.10 -17.05
CA GLN A 212 -14.18 5.41 -17.71
C GLN A 212 -14.18 6.57 -16.69
N SER A 213 -14.81 6.39 -15.53
CA SER A 213 -14.80 7.38 -14.45
C SER A 213 -13.39 7.56 -13.87
N PHE A 214 -12.64 6.47 -13.66
CA PHE A 214 -11.26 6.52 -13.19
C PHE A 214 -10.32 7.08 -14.24
N LYS A 215 -10.50 6.74 -15.52
CA LYS A 215 -9.77 7.38 -16.64
C LYS A 215 -9.95 8.89 -16.62
N LYS A 216 -11.16 9.40 -16.36
CA LYS A 216 -11.39 10.85 -16.21
C LYS A 216 -10.69 11.43 -14.99
N LEU A 217 -10.72 10.71 -13.85
CA LEU A 217 -10.05 11.11 -12.61
C LEU A 217 -8.53 11.25 -12.81
N PHE A 218 -7.86 10.22 -13.35
CA PHE A 218 -6.41 10.29 -13.59
C PHE A 218 -6.03 11.25 -14.72
N ASN A 219 -6.89 11.42 -15.74
CA ASN A 219 -6.68 12.47 -16.75
C ASN A 219 -6.73 13.89 -16.14
N ASN A 220 -7.52 14.10 -15.09
CA ASN A 220 -7.57 15.37 -14.38
C ASN A 220 -6.36 15.58 -13.45
N ILE A 221 -5.88 14.51 -12.79
CA ILE A 221 -4.64 14.57 -11.97
C ILE A 221 -3.44 14.88 -12.88
N PHE A 222 -3.26 14.10 -13.94
CA PHE A 222 -2.17 14.23 -14.92
C PHE A 222 -2.56 15.10 -16.12
N SER A 223 -3.29 16.19 -15.87
CA SER A 223 -3.73 17.09 -16.93
C SER A 223 -2.56 17.89 -17.52
N PHE A 224 -2.70 18.40 -18.74
CA PHE A 224 -1.68 19.28 -19.32
C PHE A 224 -1.47 20.52 -18.46
N LYS A 225 -2.54 21.07 -17.85
CA LYS A 225 -2.45 22.21 -16.93
C LYS A 225 -1.55 21.92 -15.73
N THR A 226 -1.67 20.72 -15.17
CA THR A 226 -0.77 20.21 -14.13
C THR A 226 0.67 20.18 -14.62
N ILE A 227 0.91 19.63 -15.82
CA ILE A 227 2.26 19.50 -16.42
C ILE A 227 2.97 20.83 -16.62
N VAL A 228 2.26 21.86 -17.09
CA VAL A 228 2.84 23.21 -17.24
C VAL A 228 2.82 24.04 -15.96
N GLY A 229 2.32 23.50 -14.83
CA GLY A 229 2.30 24.21 -13.54
C GLY A 229 1.31 25.36 -13.47
N LEU A 230 0.18 25.26 -14.19
CA LEU A 230 -0.89 26.26 -14.20
C LEU A 230 -2.01 25.94 -13.19
N GLU A 231 -1.83 24.90 -12.37
CA GLU A 231 -2.74 24.52 -11.29
C GLU A 231 -1.96 24.41 -9.99
N ASP A 232 -2.41 25.14 -8.98
CA ASP A 232 -1.64 25.35 -7.74
C ASP A 232 -1.76 24.19 -6.72
N ASP A 233 -2.54 23.14 -7.00
CA ASP A 233 -2.91 22.16 -5.96
C ASP A 233 -2.86 20.69 -6.42
N LEU A 234 -1.70 20.26 -6.91
CA LEU A 234 -1.44 18.87 -7.30
C LEU A 234 -1.59 17.91 -6.11
N GLN A 235 -1.06 18.28 -4.95
CA GLN A 235 -1.12 17.46 -3.73
C GLN A 235 -2.57 17.15 -3.35
N PHE A 236 -3.43 18.15 -3.20
CA PHE A 236 -4.82 17.93 -2.83
C PHE A 236 -5.59 17.11 -3.87
N LYS A 237 -5.32 17.30 -5.16
CA LYS A 237 -5.92 16.48 -6.23
C LYS A 237 -5.58 15.01 -6.07
N ILE A 238 -4.31 14.69 -5.78
CA ILE A 238 -3.85 13.32 -5.57
C ILE A 238 -4.47 12.75 -4.29
N GLU A 239 -4.32 13.45 -3.16
CA GLU A 239 -4.80 12.98 -1.86
C GLU A 239 -6.31 12.72 -1.89
N ARG A 240 -7.10 13.65 -2.44
CA ARG A 240 -8.55 13.49 -2.58
C ARG A 240 -8.93 12.37 -3.56
N GLY A 241 -8.15 12.20 -4.63
CA GLY A 241 -8.38 11.14 -5.61
C GLY A 241 -8.18 9.75 -5.01
N ILE A 242 -7.06 9.55 -4.31
CA ILE A 242 -6.75 8.28 -3.65
C ILE A 242 -7.70 8.01 -2.48
N ASP A 243 -7.96 9.01 -1.63
CA ASP A 243 -8.94 8.90 -0.54
C ASP A 243 -10.32 8.49 -1.04
N TYR A 244 -10.79 9.13 -2.12
CA TYR A 244 -12.04 8.76 -2.77
C TYR A 244 -12.01 7.30 -3.25
N ILE A 245 -10.96 6.85 -3.94
CA ILE A 245 -10.88 5.47 -4.44
C ILE A 245 -10.94 4.47 -3.29
N ILE A 246 -10.14 4.67 -2.24
CA ILE A 246 -10.06 3.74 -1.11
C ILE A 246 -11.38 3.66 -0.36
N ASN A 247 -11.92 4.80 0.08
CA ASN A 247 -13.16 4.86 0.87
C ASN A 247 -14.37 4.42 0.03
N ARG A 248 -14.43 4.83 -1.24
CA ARG A 248 -15.54 4.42 -2.11
C ARG A 248 -15.53 2.93 -2.34
N GLY A 249 -14.35 2.31 -2.55
CA GLY A 249 -14.22 0.87 -2.72
C GLY A 249 -14.83 0.11 -1.54
N THR A 250 -14.50 0.52 -0.31
CA THR A 250 -15.05 -0.13 0.89
C THR A 250 -16.56 0.04 1.03
N ASP A 251 -17.11 1.19 0.61
CA ASP A 251 -18.55 1.46 0.69
C ASP A 251 -19.36 0.64 -0.32
N VAL A 252 -18.78 0.41 -1.51
CA VAL A 252 -19.51 -0.11 -2.67
C VAL A 252 -19.37 -1.61 -2.88
N SER A 253 -18.37 -2.24 -2.28
CA SER A 253 -18.11 -3.66 -2.42
C SER A 253 -18.83 -4.48 -1.37
N SER A 254 -19.37 -5.62 -1.79
CA SER A 254 -20.08 -6.58 -0.94
C SER A 254 -19.12 -7.56 -0.25
N ASN A 255 -17.97 -7.84 -0.86
CA ASN A 255 -16.95 -8.76 -0.35
C ASN A 255 -15.53 -8.35 -0.79
N GLU A 256 -14.52 -9.05 -0.28
CA GLU A 256 -13.10 -8.78 -0.57
C GLU A 256 -12.75 -8.97 -2.07
N GLU A 257 -13.33 -9.97 -2.75
CA GLU A 257 -13.04 -10.22 -4.17
C GLU A 257 -13.52 -9.06 -5.06
N GLU A 258 -14.69 -8.50 -4.74
CA GLU A 258 -15.25 -7.35 -5.41
C GLU A 258 -14.48 -6.06 -5.09
N LEU A 259 -14.02 -5.90 -3.85
CA LEU A 259 -13.12 -4.81 -3.45
C LEU A 259 -11.80 -4.87 -4.23
N HIS A 260 -11.19 -6.05 -4.34
CA HIS A 260 -9.99 -6.28 -5.13
C HIS A 260 -10.22 -5.90 -6.60
N LYS A 261 -11.34 -6.33 -7.20
CA LYS A 261 -11.69 -5.95 -8.59
C LYS A 261 -11.87 -4.44 -8.75
N PHE A 262 -12.49 -3.76 -7.78
CA PHE A 262 -12.67 -2.32 -7.80
C PHE A 262 -11.33 -1.58 -7.79
N TYR A 263 -10.43 -1.96 -6.88
CA TYR A 263 -9.09 -1.36 -6.80
C TYR A 263 -8.25 -1.68 -8.04
N ASN A 264 -8.28 -2.92 -8.55
CA ASN A 264 -7.60 -3.26 -9.80
C ASN A 264 -8.06 -2.40 -10.97
N LEU A 265 -9.37 -2.14 -11.13
CA LEU A 265 -9.86 -1.24 -12.18
C LEU A 265 -9.33 0.19 -12.02
N ALA A 266 -9.34 0.71 -10.79
CA ALA A 266 -8.85 2.06 -10.50
C ALA A 266 -7.35 2.19 -10.79
N PHE A 267 -6.53 1.32 -10.20
CA PHE A 267 -5.08 1.38 -10.27
C PHE A 267 -4.52 0.88 -11.62
N HIS A 268 -5.29 0.10 -12.38
CA HIS A 268 -4.98 -0.16 -13.79
C HIS A 268 -5.07 1.12 -14.63
N CYS A 269 -6.13 1.92 -14.46
CA CYS A 269 -6.26 3.21 -15.15
C CYS A 269 -5.15 4.20 -14.75
N GLU A 270 -4.71 4.16 -13.50
CA GLU A 270 -3.55 4.90 -13.03
C GLU A 270 -2.29 4.48 -13.81
N SER A 271 -2.00 3.18 -13.82
CA SER A 271 -0.81 2.61 -14.45
C SER A 271 -0.75 2.93 -15.95
N GLU A 272 -1.88 2.75 -16.67
CA GLU A 272 -2.00 3.14 -18.08
C GLU A 272 -1.65 4.62 -18.31
N LYS A 273 -2.09 5.48 -17.38
CA LYS A 273 -1.86 6.92 -17.51
C LYS A 273 -0.38 7.27 -17.27
N ILE A 274 0.25 6.64 -16.29
CA ILE A 274 1.69 6.78 -16.02
C ILE A 274 2.50 6.27 -17.23
N ASP A 275 2.11 5.15 -17.85
CA ASP A 275 2.75 4.63 -19.06
C ASP A 275 2.70 5.60 -20.24
N ILE A 276 1.60 6.32 -20.41
CA ILE A 276 1.48 7.37 -21.42
C ILE A 276 2.48 8.51 -21.14
N LEU A 277 2.69 8.87 -19.87
CA LEU A 277 3.67 9.89 -19.50
C LEU A 277 5.11 9.40 -19.75
N ILE A 278 5.44 8.17 -19.35
CA ILE A 278 6.75 7.55 -19.60
C ILE A 278 7.06 7.52 -21.10
N LYS A 279 6.12 7.08 -21.94
CA LYS A 279 6.28 7.08 -23.40
C LYS A 279 6.54 8.48 -23.96
N ARG A 280 5.91 9.52 -23.39
CA ARG A 280 6.19 10.92 -23.78
C ARG A 280 7.60 11.35 -23.35
N ILE A 281 8.02 10.99 -22.15
CA ILE A 281 9.38 11.27 -21.65
C ILE A 281 10.43 10.65 -22.58
N LYS A 282 10.28 9.35 -22.93
CA LYS A 282 11.19 8.67 -23.89
C LYS A 282 11.30 9.43 -25.21
N LYS A 283 10.17 9.85 -25.78
CA LYS A 283 10.13 10.64 -27.01
C LYS A 283 10.81 12.00 -26.87
N TYR A 284 10.78 12.62 -25.69
CA TYR A 284 11.49 13.88 -25.43
C TYR A 284 13.01 13.66 -25.35
N CYS A 285 13.46 12.54 -24.76
CA CYS A 285 14.89 12.16 -24.72
C CYS A 285 15.49 11.97 -26.11
N GLU A 286 14.73 11.47 -27.08
CA GLU A 286 15.19 11.19 -28.46
C GLU A 286 15.32 12.45 -29.35
N THR A 287 15.05 13.65 -28.82
CA THR A 287 15.01 14.86 -29.64
C THR A 287 16.40 15.46 -29.86
N GLU A 288 16.86 15.49 -31.12
CA GLU A 288 18.16 16.05 -31.50
C GLU A 288 18.33 17.55 -31.12
N GLU A 289 19.53 17.90 -30.64
CA GLU A 289 19.93 19.26 -30.23
C GLU A 289 19.91 20.29 -31.37
N ASN A 290 19.90 19.84 -32.63
CA ASN A 290 19.96 20.70 -33.82
C ASN A 290 18.75 21.65 -33.98
N LYS A 291 17.64 21.45 -33.23
CA LYS A 291 16.47 22.36 -33.21
C LYS A 291 16.33 23.08 -31.88
N LYS A 292 17.12 24.15 -31.67
CA LYS A 292 17.26 24.91 -30.41
C LYS A 292 15.95 25.11 -29.61
N ILE A 293 14.88 25.64 -30.23
CA ILE A 293 13.62 25.93 -29.50
C ILE A 293 12.86 24.65 -29.11
N ARG A 294 12.78 23.67 -30.01
CA ARG A 294 12.06 22.41 -29.76
C ARG A 294 12.74 21.60 -28.66
N TYR A 295 14.06 21.57 -28.67
CA TYR A 295 14.87 20.93 -27.65
C TYR A 295 14.64 21.56 -26.26
N ILE A 296 14.63 22.90 -26.15
CA ILE A 296 14.36 23.60 -24.88
C ILE A 296 12.97 23.26 -24.33
N ILE A 297 11.93 23.29 -25.19
CA ILE A 297 10.57 22.95 -24.77
C ILE A 297 10.48 21.50 -24.30
N HIS A 298 11.08 20.58 -25.04
CA HIS A 298 11.10 19.16 -24.67
C HIS A 298 11.86 18.90 -23.37
N ALA A 299 12.98 19.58 -23.12
CA ALA A 299 13.71 19.49 -21.85
C ALA A 299 12.87 19.96 -20.66
N ILE A 300 12.16 21.09 -20.79
CA ILE A 300 11.25 21.59 -19.75
C ILE A 300 10.12 20.59 -19.50
N LEU A 301 9.50 20.07 -20.56
CA LEU A 301 8.41 19.09 -20.43
C LEU A 301 8.90 17.78 -19.83
N LEU A 302 10.09 17.30 -20.20
CA LEU A 302 10.71 16.11 -19.62
C LEU A 302 10.82 16.25 -18.10
N LYS A 303 11.47 17.33 -17.64
CA LYS A 303 11.64 17.60 -16.21
C LYS A 303 10.31 17.67 -15.46
N ARG A 304 9.33 18.39 -16.02
CA ARG A 304 8.00 18.53 -15.43
C ARG A 304 7.22 17.21 -15.35
N ASN A 305 7.32 16.36 -16.36
CA ASN A 305 6.67 15.04 -16.31
C ASN A 305 7.32 14.14 -15.25
N LEU A 306 8.66 14.16 -15.14
CA LEU A 306 9.38 13.46 -14.07
C LEU A 306 9.00 13.97 -12.67
N ASP A 307 8.96 15.30 -12.47
CA ASP A 307 8.53 15.92 -11.22
C ASP A 307 7.12 15.47 -10.82
N ILE A 308 6.17 15.42 -11.77
CA ILE A 308 4.80 15.00 -11.48
C ILE A 308 4.72 13.54 -11.09
N ILE A 309 5.44 12.66 -11.79
CA ILE A 309 5.49 11.23 -11.42
C ILE A 309 6.09 11.07 -10.02
N TYR A 310 7.18 11.78 -9.73
CA TYR A 310 7.80 11.82 -8.41
C TYR A 310 6.77 12.24 -7.34
N TRP A 311 6.19 13.43 -7.44
CA TRP A 311 5.24 13.95 -6.45
C TRP A 311 3.98 13.09 -6.34
N TYR A 312 3.55 12.48 -7.45
CA TYR A 312 2.44 11.53 -7.45
C TYR A 312 2.67 10.37 -6.48
N TYR A 313 3.79 9.65 -6.63
CA TYR A 313 4.09 8.52 -5.76
C TYR A 313 4.30 8.95 -4.30
N ILE A 314 4.94 10.10 -4.06
CA ILE A 314 5.12 10.62 -2.70
C ILE A 314 3.77 10.88 -2.01
N HIS A 315 2.85 11.56 -2.68
CA HIS A 315 1.55 11.89 -2.09
C HIS A 315 0.63 10.67 -2.02
N LYS A 316 0.62 9.79 -3.03
CA LYS A 316 -0.11 8.52 -3.02
C LYS A 316 0.27 7.65 -1.81
N TRP A 317 1.56 7.41 -1.60
CA TRP A 317 2.00 6.56 -0.49
C TRP A 317 1.88 7.24 0.88
N SER A 318 1.96 8.57 0.92
CA SER A 318 1.64 9.36 2.11
C SER A 318 0.20 9.17 2.57
N ILE A 319 -0.77 9.24 1.65
CA ILE A 319 -2.19 9.07 2.00
C ILE A 319 -2.53 7.61 2.26
N LEU A 320 -2.00 6.66 1.47
CA LEU A 320 -2.20 5.22 1.70
C LEU A 320 -1.70 4.78 3.08
N ASN A 321 -0.63 5.36 3.61
CA ASN A 321 -0.17 5.01 4.96
C ASN A 321 -1.20 5.37 6.05
N ARG A 322 -1.95 6.47 5.84
CA ARG A 322 -2.95 6.99 6.79
C ARG A 322 -4.31 6.31 6.68
N LEU A 323 -4.63 5.79 5.50
CA LEU A 323 -5.92 5.16 5.24
C LEU A 323 -5.94 3.71 5.74
N LYS A 324 -7.14 3.24 6.07
CA LYS A 324 -7.38 1.83 6.41
C LYS A 324 -7.56 1.02 5.13
N VAL A 325 -6.45 0.65 4.51
CA VAL A 325 -6.41 -0.19 3.30
C VAL A 325 -6.32 -1.66 3.71
N MET A 326 -6.97 -2.55 2.96
CA MET A 326 -6.88 -3.99 3.17
C MET A 326 -5.41 -4.46 2.99
N PRO A 327 -4.90 -5.35 3.86
CA PRO A 327 -3.48 -5.77 3.82
C PRO A 327 -3.01 -6.40 2.51
N THR A 328 -3.80 -7.25 1.88
CA THR A 328 -3.48 -7.83 0.56
C THR A 328 -3.39 -6.75 -0.51
N GLU A 329 -4.29 -5.77 -0.48
CA GLU A 329 -4.37 -4.69 -1.46
C GLU A 329 -3.19 -3.71 -1.35
N ILE A 330 -2.78 -3.35 -0.13
CA ILE A 330 -1.62 -2.47 0.03
C ILE A 330 -0.32 -3.17 -0.41
N ILE A 331 -0.19 -4.49 -0.22
CA ILE A 331 0.93 -5.27 -0.73
C ILE A 331 0.91 -5.31 -2.26
N ASN A 332 -0.24 -5.62 -2.87
CA ASN A 332 -0.39 -5.64 -4.32
C ASN A 332 -0.05 -4.29 -4.95
N LEU A 333 -0.50 -3.19 -4.35
CA LEU A 333 -0.14 -1.84 -4.78
C LEU A 333 1.35 -1.56 -4.63
N ALA A 334 1.97 -2.01 -3.54
CA ALA A 334 3.42 -1.87 -3.35
C ALA A 334 4.19 -2.60 -4.45
N ILE A 335 3.83 -3.86 -4.74
CA ILE A 335 4.45 -4.68 -5.79
C ILE A 335 4.35 -3.97 -7.14
N ILE A 336 3.16 -3.56 -7.55
CA ILE A 336 2.92 -2.92 -8.85
C ILE A 336 3.71 -1.60 -8.97
N ASP A 337 3.64 -0.76 -7.95
CA ASP A 337 4.30 0.54 -7.95
C ASP A 337 5.82 0.41 -7.92
N LEU A 338 6.36 -0.54 -7.15
CA LEU A 338 7.80 -0.80 -7.07
C LEU A 338 8.35 -1.30 -8.41
N TRP A 339 7.66 -2.25 -9.07
CA TRP A 339 8.05 -2.68 -10.42
C TRP A 339 8.02 -1.53 -11.41
N LYS A 340 6.97 -0.70 -11.38
CA LYS A 340 6.89 0.47 -12.27
C LYS A 340 8.02 1.47 -12.00
N LEU A 341 8.35 1.72 -10.73
CA LEU A 341 9.45 2.61 -10.36
C LEU A 341 10.80 2.04 -10.78
N LEU A 342 11.00 0.73 -10.70
CA LEU A 342 12.18 0.04 -11.18
C LEU A 342 12.32 0.17 -12.71
N ASP A 343 11.23 -0.02 -13.46
CA ASP A 343 11.22 0.19 -14.91
C ASP A 343 11.60 1.64 -15.29
N ILE A 344 11.03 2.62 -14.58
CA ILE A 344 11.36 4.04 -14.77
C ILE A 344 12.84 4.29 -14.46
N GLU A 345 13.36 3.71 -13.38
CA GLU A 345 14.76 3.83 -13.00
C GLU A 345 15.66 3.24 -14.09
N ASN A 346 15.38 2.03 -14.57
CA ASN A 346 16.13 1.40 -15.65
C ASN A 346 16.12 2.19 -16.96
N ASP A 347 14.98 2.79 -17.30
CA ASP A 347 14.84 3.62 -18.50
C ASP A 347 15.61 4.95 -18.40
N PHE A 348 15.67 5.56 -17.22
CA PHE A 348 16.10 6.95 -17.06
C PHE A 348 17.30 7.16 -16.11
N TYR A 349 17.91 6.10 -15.57
CA TYR A 349 19.00 6.19 -14.58
C TYR A 349 20.15 7.10 -15.03
N ARG A 350 20.48 7.12 -16.33
CA ARG A 350 21.54 7.96 -16.90
C ARG A 350 21.15 9.43 -17.08
N SER A 351 19.88 9.77 -16.94
CA SER A 351 19.38 11.14 -17.08
C SER A 351 19.70 11.96 -15.84
N LYS A 352 20.35 13.11 -16.04
CA LYS A 352 20.66 14.04 -14.95
C LYS A 352 19.39 14.59 -14.28
N ASP A 353 18.37 14.94 -15.07
CA ASP A 353 17.09 15.42 -14.52
C ASP A 353 16.42 14.34 -13.66
N TYR A 354 16.50 13.06 -14.08
CA TYR A 354 15.98 11.96 -13.28
C TYR A 354 16.72 11.81 -11.95
N GLN A 355 18.06 11.78 -11.98
CA GLN A 355 18.87 11.70 -10.77
C GLN A 355 18.63 12.90 -9.83
N ASP A 356 18.54 14.11 -10.37
CA ASP A 356 18.31 15.32 -9.58
C ASP A 356 16.94 15.30 -8.86
N ILE A 357 15.92 14.67 -9.46
CA ILE A 357 14.56 14.59 -8.90
C ILE A 357 14.40 13.39 -7.96
N PHE A 358 14.73 12.18 -8.43
CA PHE A 358 14.43 10.93 -7.73
C PHE A 358 15.51 10.53 -6.73
N TRP A 359 16.79 10.80 -7.02
CA TRP A 359 17.92 10.37 -6.18
C TRP A 359 18.24 11.40 -5.09
N GLN A 360 17.53 11.27 -3.97
CA GLN A 360 17.68 12.17 -2.83
C GLN A 360 18.44 11.52 -1.69
N ILE A 361 19.10 12.35 -0.87
CA ILE A 361 19.75 11.88 0.36
C ILE A 361 18.65 11.40 1.30
N CYS A 362 18.62 10.10 1.55
CA CYS A 362 17.62 9.46 2.40
C CYS A 362 18.01 9.56 3.88
N ASN A 363 18.06 10.78 4.41
CA ASN A 363 18.12 11.02 5.85
C ASN A 363 16.69 10.98 6.41
N ARG A 364 16.49 10.39 7.61
CA ARG A 364 15.17 10.37 8.28
C ARG A 364 14.50 11.74 8.20
N ASP A 365 13.41 11.76 7.44
CA ASP A 365 12.49 12.87 7.16
C ASP A 365 13.13 14.23 6.84
N ILE A 366 13.20 14.57 5.55
CA ILE A 366 13.04 15.96 5.14
C ILE A 366 11.57 16.36 5.43
N LYS A 367 11.34 16.78 6.68
CA LYS A 367 10.28 17.70 7.15
C LYS A 367 9.08 17.89 6.21
N SER A 368 8.17 16.93 6.14
CA SER A 368 6.71 17.13 6.10
C SER A 368 6.04 15.76 5.90
N VAL A 369 4.91 15.54 6.59
CA VAL A 369 4.16 14.26 6.63
C VAL A 369 4.76 13.25 7.63
N ARG A 370 4.57 13.57 8.91
CA ARG A 370 4.96 12.79 10.10
C ARG A 370 4.57 11.30 9.98
N LEU A 371 5.57 10.43 10.01
CA LEU A 371 5.44 9.03 10.47
C LEU A 371 5.14 9.02 11.99
N SER A 372 4.33 8.04 12.42
CA SER A 372 3.76 7.97 13.78
C SER A 372 4.76 7.60 14.88
N ARG A 373 5.96 7.14 14.52
CA ARG A 373 6.98 6.71 15.49
C ARG A 373 8.36 7.25 15.15
N PRO A 374 9.04 7.95 16.07
CA PRO A 374 10.46 8.20 15.96
C PRO A 374 11.18 6.88 16.24
N TYR A 375 11.52 6.12 15.20
CA TYR A 375 12.48 5.04 15.35
C TYR A 375 13.78 5.62 15.90
N SER A 376 14.43 4.95 16.85
CA SER A 376 15.76 5.32 17.34
C SER A 376 16.84 4.72 16.43
N LYS A 377 17.96 5.44 16.27
CA LYS A 377 19.27 5.02 15.73
C LYS A 377 19.30 3.86 14.71
N LEU A 378 19.11 4.15 13.43
CA LEU A 378 19.97 3.57 12.38
C LEU A 378 20.80 4.71 11.81
N ASN A 379 22.08 4.44 11.54
CA ASN A 379 23.09 5.41 11.11
C ASN A 379 22.56 6.40 10.06
N ARG A 380 22.96 7.68 10.18
CA ARG A 380 22.71 8.70 9.15
C ARG A 380 23.42 8.28 7.88
N ASP A 381 22.68 7.59 7.02
CA ASP A 381 23.19 7.10 5.77
C ASP A 381 23.10 8.25 4.76
N ASN A 382 24.23 8.89 4.46
CA ASN A 382 24.30 9.96 3.44
C ASN A 382 24.12 9.43 2.01
N THR A 383 23.77 8.14 1.87
CA THR A 383 23.55 7.46 0.60
C THR A 383 22.31 8.03 -0.11
N LYS A 384 22.51 8.50 -1.35
CA LYS A 384 21.41 8.86 -2.24
C LYS A 384 20.74 7.60 -2.75
N ARG A 385 19.41 7.59 -2.75
CA ARG A 385 18.59 6.48 -3.26
C ARG A 385 17.36 7.04 -3.95
N ASN A 386 16.71 6.24 -4.80
CA ASN A 386 15.40 6.56 -5.34
C ASN A 386 14.40 6.77 -4.18
N TYR A 387 13.99 8.01 -3.97
CA TYR A 387 13.21 8.38 -2.80
C TYR A 387 11.78 7.84 -2.88
N CYS A 388 11.19 7.69 -4.08
CA CYS A 388 9.87 7.07 -4.21
C CYS A 388 9.88 5.61 -3.72
N ILE A 389 10.87 4.82 -4.15
CA ILE A 389 11.08 3.44 -3.67
C ILE A 389 11.30 3.44 -2.15
N TYR A 390 12.16 4.32 -1.65
CA TYR A 390 12.42 4.46 -0.21
C TYR A 390 11.14 4.77 0.58
N ARG A 391 10.22 5.58 0.04
CA ARG A 391 8.94 5.89 0.70
C ARG A 391 8.01 4.69 0.78
N ILE A 392 7.91 3.89 -0.28
CA ILE A 392 7.13 2.65 -0.25
C ILE A 392 7.74 1.69 0.78
N TYR A 393 9.07 1.53 0.77
CA TYR A 393 9.80 0.74 1.75
C TYR A 393 9.46 1.16 3.19
N LEU A 394 9.49 2.45 3.52
CA LEU A 394 9.17 2.92 4.88
C LEU A 394 7.73 2.61 5.31
N VAL A 395 6.76 2.78 4.40
CA VAL A 395 5.36 2.43 4.70
C VAL A 395 5.24 0.94 4.96
N MET A 396 5.84 0.12 4.10
CA MET A 396 5.76 -1.33 4.22
C MET A 396 6.52 -1.87 5.43
N LEU A 397 7.62 -1.24 5.84
CA LEU A 397 8.32 -1.54 7.08
C LEU A 397 7.38 -1.38 8.29
N GLU A 398 6.68 -0.24 8.38
CA GLU A 398 5.69 0.03 9.45
C GLU A 398 4.54 -1.01 9.43
N LYS A 399 4.07 -1.41 8.25
CA LYS A 399 3.02 -2.44 8.12
C LYS A 399 3.50 -3.83 8.54
N VAL A 400 4.69 -4.25 8.10
CA VAL A 400 5.25 -5.57 8.42
C VAL A 400 5.61 -5.71 9.90
N GLU A 401 5.95 -4.61 10.57
CA GLU A 401 6.16 -4.60 12.02
C GLU A 401 4.87 -4.86 12.80
N ASP A 402 3.71 -4.40 12.31
CA ASP A 402 2.41 -4.66 12.93
C ASP A 402 1.97 -6.12 12.72
N ILE A 403 1.89 -6.89 13.81
CA ILE A 403 1.43 -8.28 13.75
C ILE A 403 -0.04 -8.40 13.30
N ASN A 404 -0.89 -7.42 13.59
CA ASN A 404 -2.29 -7.45 13.18
C ASN A 404 -2.45 -7.30 11.67
N PHE A 405 -1.52 -6.59 11.03
CA PHE A 405 -1.46 -6.49 9.59
C PHE A 405 -1.12 -7.85 8.98
N LEU A 406 -0.10 -8.54 9.50
CA LEU A 406 0.30 -9.86 9.03
C LEU A 406 -0.81 -10.91 9.21
N ASN A 407 -1.53 -10.88 10.33
CA ASN A 407 -2.62 -11.84 10.61
C ASN A 407 -3.80 -11.74 9.63
N GLN A 408 -3.97 -10.57 9.02
CA GLN A 408 -5.02 -10.36 8.01
C GLN A 408 -4.58 -10.86 6.62
N LEU A 409 -3.29 -11.16 6.42
CA LEU A 409 -2.81 -11.78 5.21
C LEU A 409 -3.16 -13.27 5.24
N LYS A 410 -4.06 -13.68 4.37
CA LYS A 410 -4.50 -15.09 4.26
C LYS A 410 -3.44 -15.99 3.62
N ASN A 411 -2.51 -15.42 2.85
CA ASN A 411 -1.52 -16.15 2.08
C ASN A 411 -0.11 -15.52 2.24
N PRO A 412 0.87 -16.23 2.82
CA PRO A 412 2.23 -15.72 2.92
C PRO A 412 2.92 -15.53 1.56
N LYS A 413 2.39 -16.12 0.48
CA LYS A 413 2.89 -15.91 -0.89
C LYS A 413 2.86 -14.44 -1.30
N ASP A 414 1.89 -13.66 -0.82
CA ASP A 414 1.80 -12.23 -1.13
C ASP A 414 3.04 -11.47 -0.61
N ILE A 415 3.56 -11.87 0.56
CA ILE A 415 4.81 -11.33 1.13
C ILE A 415 6.03 -11.83 0.34
N MET A 416 6.02 -13.05 -0.18
CA MET A 416 7.11 -13.57 -1.00
C MET A 416 7.25 -12.81 -2.31
N ASP A 417 6.14 -12.56 -3.00
CA ASP A 417 6.11 -11.78 -4.23
C ASP A 417 6.60 -10.35 -3.96
N PHE A 418 6.24 -9.79 -2.82
CA PHE A 418 6.72 -8.48 -2.35
C PHE A 418 8.23 -8.45 -2.04
N LEU A 419 8.75 -9.45 -1.32
CA LEU A 419 10.18 -9.58 -1.03
C LEU A 419 10.99 -9.74 -2.33
N ASN A 420 10.46 -10.45 -3.31
CA ASN A 420 11.10 -10.62 -4.62
C ASN A 420 11.33 -9.27 -5.32
N VAL A 421 10.35 -8.36 -5.29
CA VAL A 421 10.51 -7.04 -5.93
C VAL A 421 11.65 -6.25 -5.28
N PHE A 422 11.74 -6.25 -3.95
CA PHE A 422 12.85 -5.57 -3.28
C PHE A 422 14.20 -6.23 -3.51
N ASN A 423 14.24 -7.55 -3.67
CA ASN A 423 15.48 -8.25 -4.02
C ASN A 423 15.99 -7.81 -5.41
N GLU A 424 15.10 -7.66 -6.39
CA GLU A 424 15.50 -7.14 -7.72
C GLU A 424 15.95 -5.68 -7.65
N ILE A 425 15.26 -4.84 -6.87
CA ILE A 425 15.69 -3.45 -6.64
C ILE A 425 17.09 -3.39 -5.98
N ASP A 426 17.34 -4.23 -4.97
CA ASP A 426 18.62 -4.23 -4.25
C ASP A 426 19.78 -4.72 -5.12
N LYS A 427 19.55 -5.65 -6.07
CA LYS A 427 20.56 -6.08 -7.05
C LYS A 427 21.03 -4.93 -7.95
N GLU A 428 20.12 -4.07 -8.39
CA GLU A 428 20.45 -2.95 -9.27
C GLU A 428 20.99 -1.73 -8.50
N GLY A 429 20.51 -1.50 -7.28
CA GLY A 429 20.81 -0.31 -6.47
C GLY A 429 22.19 -0.28 -5.80
N GLY A 430 22.95 -1.39 -5.84
CA GLY A 430 24.35 -1.50 -5.38
C GLY A 430 24.62 -1.31 -3.88
N ASN A 431 23.71 -0.66 -3.13
CA ASN A 431 23.88 -0.31 -1.71
C ASN A 431 22.57 -0.27 -0.91
N SER A 432 21.42 -0.59 -1.52
CA SER A 432 20.16 -0.72 -0.76
C SER A 432 20.04 -2.11 -0.13
N LYS A 433 19.47 -2.15 1.07
CA LYS A 433 19.20 -3.37 1.85
C LYS A 433 17.71 -3.46 2.19
N TYR A 434 16.84 -3.07 1.26
CA TYR A 434 15.39 -3.04 1.49
C TYR A 434 14.85 -4.43 1.75
N PHE A 435 15.22 -5.40 0.89
CA PHE A 435 14.83 -6.79 1.01
C PHE A 435 15.32 -7.36 2.35
N SER A 436 16.63 -7.26 2.60
CA SER A 436 17.26 -7.78 3.81
C SER A 436 16.62 -7.21 5.09
N SER A 437 16.29 -5.91 5.12
CA SER A 437 15.68 -5.27 6.29
C SER A 437 14.27 -5.78 6.60
N ILE A 438 13.40 -5.90 5.59
CA ILE A 438 12.03 -6.42 5.77
C ILE A 438 12.07 -7.91 6.10
N PHE A 439 12.91 -8.67 5.39
CA PHE A 439 13.12 -10.09 5.64
C PHE A 439 13.55 -10.33 7.09
N SER A 440 14.52 -9.54 7.60
CA SER A 440 15.00 -9.64 8.98
C SER A 440 13.86 -9.57 10.00
N ILE A 441 12.94 -8.61 9.83
CA ILE A 441 11.81 -8.40 10.75
C ILE A 441 10.86 -9.60 10.73
N LEU A 442 10.55 -10.11 9.54
CA LEU A 442 9.68 -11.28 9.38
C LEU A 442 10.33 -12.53 9.96
N PHE A 443 11.61 -12.76 9.66
CA PHE A 443 12.36 -13.92 10.10
C PHE A 443 12.58 -13.92 11.62
N LEU A 444 12.89 -12.77 12.23
CA LEU A 444 12.99 -12.68 13.69
C LEU A 444 11.68 -13.05 14.40
N LYS A 445 10.52 -12.78 13.79
CA LYS A 445 9.22 -13.16 14.37
C LYS A 445 9.00 -14.68 14.38
N THR A 446 9.65 -15.47 13.52
CA THR A 446 9.49 -16.93 13.50
C THR A 446 10.16 -17.62 14.69
N ILE A 447 11.15 -16.97 15.30
CA ILE A 447 11.89 -17.48 16.46
C ILE A 447 11.48 -16.83 17.78
N ASP A 448 10.71 -15.75 17.75
CA ASP A 448 10.24 -15.06 18.95
C ASP A 448 9.04 -15.81 19.56
N ARG A 449 9.21 -16.27 20.82
CA ARG A 449 8.19 -17.00 21.59
C ARG A 449 6.84 -16.28 21.64
N LYS A 450 6.84 -14.94 21.57
CA LYS A 450 5.62 -14.12 21.56
C LYS A 450 4.68 -14.46 20.41
N TYR A 451 5.20 -14.94 19.28
CA TYR A 451 4.42 -15.20 18.07
C TYR A 451 4.27 -16.69 17.75
N LYS A 452 4.59 -17.58 18.70
CA LYS A 452 4.54 -19.04 18.50
C LYS A 452 3.17 -19.56 18.04
N ASP A 453 2.09 -18.96 18.54
CA ASP A 453 0.70 -19.37 18.22
C ASP A 453 0.07 -18.53 17.09
N ASN A 454 0.91 -17.87 16.28
CA ASN A 454 0.43 -17.00 15.21
C ASN A 454 0.37 -17.76 13.87
N ASP A 455 -0.85 -17.91 13.32
CA ASP A 455 -1.08 -18.66 12.08
C ASP A 455 -0.23 -18.18 10.90
N PHE A 456 -0.12 -16.86 10.71
CA PHE A 456 0.67 -16.31 9.61
C PHE A 456 2.16 -16.63 9.77
N ILE A 457 2.70 -16.46 10.98
CA ILE A 457 4.11 -16.72 11.28
C ILE A 457 4.43 -18.22 11.18
N ASP A 458 3.53 -19.10 11.61
CA ASP A 458 3.69 -20.55 11.46
C ASP A 458 3.72 -20.96 9.97
N LEU A 459 2.80 -20.42 9.17
CA LEU A 459 2.80 -20.65 7.72
C LEU A 459 4.08 -20.11 7.05
N PHE A 460 4.51 -18.90 7.43
CA PHE A 460 5.76 -18.31 6.94
C PHE A 460 6.98 -19.14 7.36
N SER A 461 7.04 -19.62 8.59
CA SER A 461 8.11 -20.48 9.12
C SER A 461 8.21 -21.82 8.38
N LYS A 462 7.06 -22.44 8.06
CA LYS A 462 6.98 -23.64 7.22
C LYS A 462 7.49 -23.38 5.80
N MET A 463 7.12 -22.26 5.19
CA MET A 463 7.63 -21.88 3.88
C MET A 463 9.15 -21.63 3.90
N MET A 464 9.67 -20.98 4.95
CA MET A 464 11.12 -20.82 5.15
C MET A 464 11.84 -22.15 5.33
N SER A 465 11.14 -23.24 5.62
CA SER A 465 11.69 -24.60 5.74
C SER A 465 11.64 -25.40 4.45
N ASP A 466 11.04 -24.86 3.38
CA ASP A 466 10.95 -25.51 2.08
C ASP A 466 12.33 -25.59 1.41
N GLU A 467 12.63 -26.77 0.82
CA GLU A 467 13.84 -27.04 0.05
C GLU A 467 13.77 -26.50 -1.39
N HIS A 468 12.58 -26.12 -1.86
CA HIS A 468 12.36 -25.57 -3.21
C HIS A 468 12.20 -24.05 -3.25
N MET A 469 12.52 -23.36 -2.14
CA MET A 469 12.45 -21.90 -2.05
C MET A 469 13.48 -21.21 -2.98
N PRO A 470 13.20 -19.99 -3.51
CA PRO A 470 14.16 -19.23 -4.29
C PRO A 470 15.53 -19.05 -3.60
N VAL A 471 16.61 -19.15 -4.38
CA VAL A 471 18.00 -19.12 -3.89
C VAL A 471 18.32 -17.87 -3.07
N TYR A 472 17.79 -16.69 -3.45
CA TYR A 472 18.05 -15.45 -2.72
C TYR A 472 17.48 -15.48 -1.29
N LEU A 473 16.29 -16.08 -1.09
CA LEU A 473 15.71 -16.29 0.24
C LEU A 473 16.47 -17.35 1.03
N MET A 474 16.97 -18.40 0.35
CA MET A 474 17.78 -19.43 1.00
C MET A 474 19.08 -18.86 1.56
N ASN A 475 19.77 -18.04 0.77
CA ASN A 475 20.98 -17.36 1.20
C ASN A 475 20.68 -16.39 2.36
N GLU A 476 19.59 -15.62 2.24
CA GLU A 476 19.21 -14.64 3.25
C GLU A 476 18.83 -15.31 4.59
N ARG A 477 18.05 -16.41 4.59
CA ARG A 477 17.73 -17.15 5.83
C ARG A 477 18.99 -17.70 6.51
N VAL A 478 19.97 -18.20 5.73
CA VAL A 478 21.24 -18.71 6.28
C VAL A 478 22.04 -17.57 6.91
N ASN A 479 22.21 -16.47 6.19
CA ASN A 479 22.91 -15.28 6.66
C ASN A 479 22.28 -14.73 7.95
N HIS A 480 20.96 -14.58 8.00
CA HIS A 480 20.28 -14.11 9.22
C HIS A 480 20.39 -15.11 10.35
N SER A 481 20.23 -16.40 10.08
CA SER A 481 20.37 -17.41 11.13
C SER A 481 21.76 -17.36 11.77
N LYS A 482 22.80 -17.24 10.94
CA LYS A 482 24.19 -17.09 11.37
C LYS A 482 24.36 -15.81 12.18
N ASN A 483 23.90 -14.67 11.66
CA ASN A 483 24.01 -13.37 12.33
C ASN A 483 23.27 -13.33 13.68
N ILE A 484 22.10 -13.97 13.78
CA ILE A 484 21.33 -14.04 15.02
C ILE A 484 22.13 -14.78 16.09
N LEU A 485 22.70 -15.95 15.77
CA LEU A 485 23.48 -16.73 16.72
C LEU A 485 24.84 -16.06 17.03
N LEU A 486 25.47 -15.41 16.05
CA LEU A 486 26.71 -14.63 16.22
C LEU A 486 26.51 -13.27 16.91
N SER A 487 25.27 -12.86 17.20
CA SER A 487 25.02 -11.56 17.86
C SER A 487 25.30 -11.58 19.36
N GLY A 488 25.54 -12.76 19.96
CA GLY A 488 25.67 -12.90 21.41
C GLY A 488 24.37 -12.67 22.18
N GLY A 489 23.25 -12.40 21.47
CA GLY A 489 21.87 -12.36 21.98
C GLY A 489 21.36 -13.68 22.57
N TYR A 490 22.26 -14.67 22.66
CA TYR A 490 22.20 -15.88 23.46
C TYR A 490 22.08 -15.56 24.97
N SER A 491 20.98 -14.94 25.39
CA SER A 491 20.48 -15.09 26.75
C SER A 491 19.35 -16.12 26.69
N GLN A 492 19.38 -17.12 27.57
CA GLN A 492 18.32 -18.13 27.73
C GLN A 492 16.90 -17.51 27.91
N ASP A 493 16.86 -16.21 28.24
CA ASP A 493 15.63 -15.41 28.33
C ASP A 493 15.00 -15.04 26.97
N LEU A 494 15.73 -15.11 25.86
CA LEU A 494 15.31 -14.59 24.54
C LEU A 494 15.14 -15.65 23.44
N ILE A 495 15.93 -16.73 23.44
CA ILE A 495 15.88 -17.79 22.41
C ILE A 495 15.71 -19.14 23.13
N ASP A 496 14.70 -19.94 22.74
CA ASP A 496 14.59 -21.34 23.21
C ASP A 496 15.31 -22.34 22.32
N ASP A 497 15.46 -23.53 22.87
CA ASP A 497 15.91 -24.76 22.23
C ASP A 497 15.26 -25.00 20.85
N ASN A 498 13.95 -24.75 20.69
CA ASN A 498 13.27 -24.90 19.40
C ASN A 498 13.76 -23.87 18.36
N ALA A 499 13.96 -22.62 18.78
CA ALA A 499 14.50 -21.58 17.93
C ALA A 499 15.96 -21.88 17.53
N ILE A 500 16.79 -22.41 18.44
CA ILE A 500 18.16 -22.85 18.11
C ILE A 500 18.10 -23.96 17.05
N GLU A 501 17.28 -24.99 17.27
CA GLU A 501 17.12 -26.08 16.31
C GLU A 501 16.66 -25.57 14.93
N TYR A 502 15.71 -24.65 14.91
CA TYR A 502 15.20 -24.03 13.69
C TYR A 502 16.28 -23.24 12.94
N LEU A 503 17.09 -22.44 13.63
CA LEU A 503 18.17 -21.65 13.01
C LEU A 503 19.28 -22.54 12.45
N LEU A 504 19.67 -23.58 13.19
CA LEU A 504 20.74 -24.51 12.77
C LEU A 504 20.33 -25.37 11.58
N MET A 505 19.03 -25.65 11.40
CA MET A 505 18.53 -26.45 10.29
C MET A 505 18.93 -25.91 8.90
N PHE A 506 19.15 -24.60 8.78
CA PHE A 506 19.45 -23.96 7.50
C PHE A 506 20.94 -23.95 7.15
N MET A 507 21.82 -24.12 8.13
CA MET A 507 23.25 -23.91 8.00
C MET A 507 23.99 -25.14 7.47
N LYS A 508 25.11 -24.91 6.79
CA LYS A 508 26.09 -25.96 6.46
C LYS A 508 26.95 -26.29 7.68
N LEU A 509 27.69 -27.41 7.62
CA LEU A 509 28.50 -27.87 8.74
C LEU A 509 29.53 -26.82 9.19
N GLU A 510 30.21 -26.18 8.24
CA GLU A 510 31.17 -25.09 8.45
C GLU A 510 30.58 -23.95 9.31
N ASP A 511 29.41 -23.45 8.92
CA ASP A 511 28.70 -22.38 9.64
C ASP A 511 28.28 -22.82 11.05
N ILE A 512 27.81 -24.06 11.20
CA ILE A 512 27.42 -24.61 12.52
C ILE A 512 28.62 -24.67 13.45
N ILE A 513 29.78 -25.13 12.97
CA ILE A 513 31.02 -25.20 13.75
C ILE A 513 31.47 -23.80 14.19
N LEU A 514 31.48 -22.85 13.25
CA LEU A 514 31.85 -21.46 13.52
C LEU A 514 30.96 -20.85 14.61
N VAL A 515 29.64 -21.01 14.49
CA VAL A 515 28.68 -20.48 15.46
C VAL A 515 28.80 -21.19 16.80
N LEU A 516 29.00 -22.51 16.84
CA LEU A 516 29.21 -23.27 18.07
C LEU A 516 30.40 -22.71 18.87
N ILE A 517 31.55 -22.55 18.20
CA ILE A 517 32.76 -22.02 18.83
C ILE A 517 32.53 -20.60 19.32
N PHE A 518 31.87 -19.75 18.51
CA PHE A 518 31.50 -18.40 18.91
C PHE A 518 30.64 -18.40 20.17
N CYS A 519 29.58 -19.20 20.23
CA CYS A 519 28.65 -19.25 21.36
C CYS A 519 29.36 -19.67 22.65
N LEU A 520 30.24 -20.67 22.59
CA LEU A 520 31.04 -21.12 23.73
C LEU A 520 32.03 -20.04 24.19
N ALA A 521 32.70 -19.37 23.25
CA ALA A 521 33.65 -18.30 23.54
C ALA A 521 32.97 -17.09 24.17
N HIS A 522 31.80 -16.72 23.63
CA HIS A 522 31.00 -15.62 24.13
C HIS A 522 30.41 -15.95 25.52
N SER A 523 29.99 -17.20 25.77
CA SER A 523 29.48 -17.62 27.09
C SER A 523 30.55 -17.56 28.17
N GLU A 524 31.81 -17.94 27.86
CA GLU A 524 32.97 -17.78 28.75
C GLU A 524 33.13 -16.32 29.16
N ARG A 525 33.24 -15.42 28.19
CA ARG A 525 33.46 -13.99 28.44
C ARG A 525 32.30 -13.32 29.16
N SER A 526 31.10 -13.88 29.03
CA SER A 526 29.90 -13.41 29.70
C SER A 526 29.71 -14.02 31.09
N ASN A 527 30.62 -14.89 31.58
CA ASN A 527 30.48 -15.67 32.81
C ASN A 527 29.14 -16.44 32.89
N LYS A 528 28.70 -17.00 31.76
CA LYS A 528 27.49 -17.82 31.68
C LYS A 528 27.85 -19.30 31.84
N GLU A 529 26.86 -20.12 32.18
CA GLU A 529 26.98 -21.58 32.13
C GLU A 529 27.38 -22.05 30.72
N VAL A 530 28.06 -23.19 30.64
CA VAL A 530 28.64 -23.72 29.40
C VAL A 530 27.56 -24.04 28.37
N MET A 531 26.71 -25.02 28.67
CA MET A 531 25.65 -25.53 27.80
C MET A 531 24.75 -26.46 28.60
N LYS A 532 23.43 -26.40 28.39
CA LYS A 532 22.48 -27.36 28.99
C LYS A 532 22.41 -28.65 28.17
N ILE A 533 21.96 -29.74 28.77
CA ILE A 533 21.89 -31.04 28.08
C ILE A 533 20.90 -31.05 26.91
N GLU A 534 19.79 -30.32 27.03
CA GLU A 534 18.78 -30.15 26.00
C GLU A 534 19.37 -29.42 24.78
N GLU A 535 20.09 -28.32 25.03
CA GLU A 535 20.83 -27.57 24.01
C GLU A 535 21.90 -28.45 23.33
N PHE A 536 22.68 -29.19 24.12
CA PHE A 536 23.71 -30.10 23.61
C PHE A 536 23.12 -31.14 22.65
N LYS A 537 21.95 -31.70 22.97
CA LYS A 537 21.25 -32.66 22.10
C LYS A 537 20.85 -32.03 20.76
N ILE A 538 20.48 -30.75 20.75
CA ILE A 538 20.14 -30.02 19.52
C ILE A 538 21.38 -29.83 18.65
N TRP A 539 22.48 -29.33 19.21
CA TRP A 539 23.75 -29.19 18.49
C TRP A 539 24.19 -30.53 17.90
N LYS A 540 24.17 -31.59 18.70
CA LYS A 540 24.52 -32.95 18.26
C LYS A 540 23.64 -33.43 17.11
N LYS A 541 22.32 -33.23 17.20
CA LYS A 541 21.37 -33.59 16.14
C LYS A 541 21.64 -32.82 14.84
N SER A 542 21.85 -31.51 14.93
CA SER A 542 22.11 -30.63 13.77
C SER A 542 23.42 -30.99 13.07
N ILE A 543 24.48 -31.20 13.85
CA ILE A 543 25.79 -31.64 13.33
C ILE A 543 25.68 -33.03 12.69
N HIS A 544 25.02 -33.99 13.35
CA HIS A 544 24.83 -35.34 12.81
C HIS A 544 24.03 -35.36 11.49
N ARG A 545 23.03 -34.48 11.36
CA ARG A 545 22.28 -34.31 10.10
C ARG A 545 23.19 -33.89 8.95
N GLN A 546 24.20 -33.05 9.20
CA GLN A 546 25.14 -32.61 8.17
C GLN A 546 26.27 -33.62 7.93
N TYR A 547 26.69 -34.39 8.94
CA TYR A 547 27.63 -35.50 8.75
C TYR A 547 27.18 -36.53 7.70
N MET A 548 25.87 -36.70 7.54
CA MET A 548 25.31 -37.58 6.51
C MET A 548 25.53 -37.04 5.08
N LYS A 549 26.01 -35.80 4.94
CA LYS A 549 26.19 -35.09 3.67
C LYS A 549 27.66 -34.68 3.44
N GLU A 550 28.37 -34.29 4.50
CA GLU A 550 29.75 -33.77 4.47
C GLU A 550 30.59 -34.47 5.55
N ASN A 551 31.81 -34.89 5.22
CA ASN A 551 32.73 -35.51 6.20
C ASN A 551 33.62 -34.43 6.85
N ILE A 552 33.74 -34.44 8.18
CA ILE A 552 34.62 -33.47 8.88
C ILE A 552 36.09 -33.64 8.52
N GLU A 553 36.50 -34.85 8.11
CA GLU A 553 37.85 -35.08 7.59
C GLU A 553 38.09 -34.30 6.28
N ASP A 554 37.05 -34.04 5.47
CA ASP A 554 37.19 -33.23 4.26
C ASP A 554 37.43 -31.75 4.61
N LEU A 555 36.90 -31.29 5.76
CA LEU A 555 37.16 -29.94 6.28
C LEU A 555 38.57 -29.77 6.83
N ARG A 556 39.26 -30.87 7.16
CA ARG A 556 40.64 -30.85 7.69
C ARG A 556 41.64 -30.28 6.69
N GLU A 557 41.44 -30.54 5.41
CA GLU A 557 42.30 -30.07 4.30
C GLU A 557 41.75 -28.82 3.59
N SER A 558 40.63 -28.28 4.05
CA SER A 558 39.94 -27.15 3.42
C SER A 558 40.43 -25.78 3.91
N GLU A 559 40.17 -24.73 3.12
CA GLU A 559 40.45 -23.33 3.50
C GLU A 559 39.56 -22.82 4.66
N PHE A 560 38.61 -23.64 5.15
CA PHE A 560 37.71 -23.32 6.27
C PHE A 560 38.45 -22.81 7.52
N LEU A 561 39.62 -23.39 7.84
CA LEU A 561 40.41 -22.95 8.98
C LEU A 561 40.88 -21.50 8.85
N CYS A 562 41.23 -21.07 7.63
CA CYS A 562 41.60 -19.70 7.34
C CYS A 562 40.40 -18.77 7.54
N GLU A 563 39.20 -19.16 7.11
CA GLU A 563 37.96 -18.39 7.35
C GLU A 563 37.59 -18.31 8.84
N LEU A 564 37.88 -19.34 9.63
CA LEU A 564 37.63 -19.34 11.07
C LEU A 564 38.61 -18.44 11.82
N CYS A 565 39.84 -18.26 11.30
CA CYS A 565 40.88 -17.41 11.87
C CYS A 565 40.76 -15.94 11.41
N GLU A 566 40.63 -15.69 10.10
CA GLU A 566 40.68 -14.36 9.50
C GLU A 566 39.29 -13.73 9.40
N GLY A 567 39.05 -12.66 10.16
CA GLY A 567 37.82 -11.85 10.03
C GLY A 567 36.55 -12.45 10.66
N SER A 568 36.65 -13.60 11.33
CA SER A 568 35.54 -14.19 12.08
C SER A 568 35.28 -13.43 13.39
N MET A 569 34.03 -13.37 13.87
CA MET A 569 33.76 -12.78 15.19
C MET A 569 34.34 -13.61 16.36
N VAL A 570 34.85 -14.81 16.07
CA VAL A 570 35.46 -15.71 17.06
C VAL A 570 36.85 -15.24 17.47
N SER A 571 37.63 -14.70 16.53
CA SER A 571 39.00 -14.20 16.80
C SER A 571 39.03 -13.00 17.75
N HIS A 572 37.88 -12.33 17.98
CA HIS A 572 37.73 -11.33 19.03
C HIS A 572 37.74 -11.91 20.45
N PHE A 573 37.41 -13.20 20.60
CA PHE A 573 37.29 -13.85 21.91
C PHE A 573 38.44 -14.81 22.21
N ILE A 574 38.98 -15.44 21.16
CA ILE A 574 39.98 -16.50 21.20
C ILE A 574 41.10 -16.17 20.19
N SER A 575 42.37 -16.48 20.50
CA SER A 575 43.47 -16.27 19.55
C SER A 575 43.38 -17.19 18.34
N GLU A 576 43.87 -16.72 17.19
CA GLU A 576 44.01 -17.54 15.98
C GLU A 576 44.89 -18.76 16.22
N GLU A 577 45.95 -18.62 17.00
CA GLU A 577 46.85 -19.73 17.36
C GLU A 577 46.11 -20.82 18.13
N PHE A 578 45.26 -20.45 19.09
CA PHE A 578 44.43 -21.42 19.79
C PHE A 578 43.36 -22.04 18.89
N ILE A 579 42.76 -21.29 17.96
CA ILE A 579 41.80 -21.83 17.00
C ILE A 579 42.45 -22.94 16.15
N LYS A 580 43.65 -22.69 15.63
CA LYS A 580 44.42 -23.67 14.85
C LYS A 580 44.74 -24.92 15.67
N TRP A 581 45.26 -24.73 16.88
CA TRP A 581 45.54 -25.83 17.80
C TRP A 581 44.27 -26.63 18.15
N MET A 582 43.18 -25.95 18.49
CA MET A 582 41.91 -26.56 18.84
C MET A 582 41.38 -27.41 17.68
N TRP A 583 41.44 -26.90 16.45
CA TRP A 583 41.04 -27.65 15.27
C TRP A 583 41.90 -28.88 15.02
N GLU A 584 43.23 -28.75 15.04
CA GLU A 584 44.12 -29.92 14.88
C GLU A 584 43.91 -30.98 15.98
N SER A 585 43.55 -30.52 17.18
CA SER A 585 43.37 -31.39 18.34
C SER A 585 42.16 -32.33 18.20
N ILE A 586 41.11 -31.98 17.47
CA ILE A 586 39.90 -32.82 17.34
C ILE A 586 40.15 -34.12 16.57
N PHE A 587 41.23 -34.17 15.78
CA PHE A 587 41.65 -35.33 14.99
C PHE A 587 42.64 -36.24 15.72
N LYS A 588 42.96 -35.94 16.99
CA LYS A 588 43.86 -36.73 17.85
C LYS A 588 43.11 -37.23 19.08
N PRO A 589 43.50 -38.35 19.71
CA PRO A 589 42.97 -38.75 21.01
C PRO A 589 43.26 -37.69 22.09
N PHE A 590 42.38 -37.55 23.08
CA PHE A 590 42.62 -36.68 24.23
C PHE A 590 43.47 -37.42 25.29
N ASP A 591 44.78 -37.21 25.25
CA ASP A 591 45.77 -37.84 26.13
C ASP A 591 46.49 -36.82 27.05
N GLU A 592 47.39 -37.33 27.90
CA GLU A 592 48.18 -36.51 28.83
C GLU A 592 48.97 -35.41 28.10
N ASN A 593 49.52 -35.69 26.92
CA ASN A 593 50.29 -34.72 26.15
C ASN A 593 49.39 -33.58 25.66
N LEU A 594 48.23 -33.89 25.11
CA LEU A 594 47.29 -32.90 24.59
C LEU A 594 46.72 -32.03 25.72
N TYR A 595 46.50 -32.60 26.91
CA TYR A 595 46.13 -31.85 28.10
C TYR A 595 47.26 -30.92 28.59
N GLU A 596 48.51 -31.39 28.64
CA GLU A 596 49.65 -30.54 29.00
C GLU A 596 49.84 -29.40 27.99
N GLU A 597 49.62 -29.63 26.69
CA GLU A 597 49.57 -28.58 25.66
C GLU A 597 48.46 -27.56 25.93
N PHE A 598 47.23 -28.03 26.20
CA PHE A 598 46.11 -27.16 26.56
C PHE A 598 46.40 -26.27 27.78
N MET A 599 47.05 -26.83 28.79
CA MET A 599 47.43 -26.08 30.00
C MET A 599 48.50 -25.04 29.71
N LYS A 600 49.53 -25.37 28.92
CA LYS A 600 50.56 -24.41 28.47
C LYS A 600 49.95 -23.24 27.70
N LEU A 601 49.00 -23.51 26.80
CA LEU A 601 48.24 -22.49 26.07
C LEU A 601 47.36 -21.60 26.98
N GLY A 602 47.13 -22.03 28.22
CA GLY A 602 46.52 -21.21 29.28
C GLY A 602 47.52 -20.31 30.00
N GLU A 603 48.69 -20.86 30.32
CA GLU A 603 49.75 -20.17 31.03
C GLU A 603 50.38 -19.04 30.21
N ASP A 604 50.51 -19.23 28.90
CA ASP A 604 51.03 -18.23 27.95
C ASP A 604 49.96 -17.20 27.50
N GLY A 605 48.69 -17.41 27.88
CA GLY A 605 47.55 -16.56 27.56
C GLY A 605 46.94 -16.81 26.17
N THR A 606 47.47 -17.75 25.38
CA THR A 606 47.07 -18.01 23.99
C THR A 606 45.60 -18.40 23.90
N ARG A 607 45.09 -19.28 24.79
CA ARG A 607 43.67 -19.69 24.79
C ARG A 607 42.70 -18.66 25.35
N SER A 608 43.18 -17.48 25.78
CA SER A 608 42.31 -16.34 26.13
C SER A 608 41.22 -16.66 27.17
N ASN A 609 41.57 -17.48 28.16
CA ASN A 609 40.69 -18.02 29.21
C ASN A 609 39.59 -18.99 28.76
N PHE A 610 39.63 -19.51 27.52
CA PHE A 610 38.69 -20.54 27.07
C PHE A 610 38.86 -21.83 27.88
N SER A 611 37.84 -22.21 28.66
CA SER A 611 37.90 -23.28 29.66
C SER A 611 37.90 -24.71 29.08
N LEU A 612 38.34 -25.67 29.90
CA LEU A 612 38.46 -27.07 29.48
C LEU A 612 37.09 -27.71 29.20
N ASP A 613 36.06 -27.41 30.00
CA ASP A 613 34.69 -27.89 29.78
C ASP A 613 34.12 -27.47 28.41
N ARG A 614 34.32 -26.21 27.99
CA ARG A 614 33.91 -25.70 26.68
C ARG A 614 34.68 -26.37 25.54
N TYR A 615 35.99 -26.54 25.72
CA TYR A 615 36.81 -27.29 24.76
C TYR A 615 36.32 -28.74 24.63
N PHE A 616 35.95 -29.36 25.75
CA PHE A 616 35.45 -30.72 25.75
C PHE A 616 34.09 -30.83 25.06
N VAL A 617 33.19 -29.85 25.20
CA VAL A 617 31.94 -29.80 24.42
C VAL A 617 32.21 -29.80 22.90
N VAL A 618 33.18 -29.01 22.44
CA VAL A 618 33.60 -29.02 21.03
C VAL A 618 34.06 -30.42 20.61
N ARG A 619 34.90 -31.07 21.42
CA ARG A 619 35.36 -32.44 21.14
C ARG A 619 34.22 -33.44 21.09
N LEU A 620 33.29 -33.42 22.04
CA LEU A 620 32.16 -34.33 22.10
C LEU A 620 31.26 -34.24 20.86
N LEU A 621 31.09 -33.04 20.33
CA LEU A 621 30.24 -32.79 19.17
C LEU A 621 30.94 -33.11 17.85
N LEU A 622 32.25 -32.87 17.72
CA LEU A 622 32.98 -32.90 16.45
C LEU A 622 33.94 -34.09 16.26
N CYS A 623 34.43 -34.73 17.33
CA CYS A 623 35.39 -35.83 17.20
C CYS A 623 34.72 -37.11 16.68
N SER A 624 35.48 -37.99 16.03
CA SER A 624 35.11 -39.40 15.85
C SER A 624 35.04 -40.11 17.21
N TYR A 625 34.29 -41.21 17.31
CA TYR A 625 34.10 -41.91 18.59
C TYR A 625 35.43 -42.28 19.27
N ASP A 626 36.41 -42.75 18.49
CA ASP A 626 37.74 -43.13 18.99
C ASP A 626 38.51 -41.93 19.57
N ASN A 627 38.34 -40.74 19.00
CA ASN A 627 39.00 -39.51 19.45
C ASN A 627 38.27 -38.80 20.60
N ARG A 628 36.99 -39.14 20.86
CA ARG A 628 36.21 -38.60 21.99
C ARG A 628 36.65 -39.17 23.34
N LEU A 629 37.20 -40.39 23.33
CA LEU A 629 37.53 -41.11 24.54
C LEU A 629 38.71 -40.45 25.27
N ALA A 630 38.42 -39.79 26.38
CA ALA A 630 39.43 -39.49 27.40
C ALA A 630 39.61 -40.73 28.27
N LEU A 631 40.56 -41.59 27.91
CA LEU A 631 40.95 -42.71 28.77
C LEU A 631 41.79 -42.16 29.92
N LEU A 632 41.14 -41.75 31.02
CA LEU A 632 41.82 -41.23 32.22
C LEU A 632 42.87 -42.18 32.78
N TYR A 633 42.82 -43.48 32.47
CA TYR A 633 43.86 -44.45 32.81
C TYR A 633 45.26 -44.03 32.37
N GLY A 634 45.39 -43.26 31.27
CA GLY A 634 46.65 -42.76 30.74
C GLY A 634 47.18 -41.47 31.37
N PHE A 635 46.43 -40.85 32.30
CA PHE A 635 46.77 -39.54 32.87
C PHE A 635 47.51 -39.65 34.21
N LYS A 636 48.36 -38.67 34.53
CA LYS A 636 48.98 -38.54 35.86
C LYS A 636 47.92 -38.28 36.92
N GLU A 637 48.09 -38.84 38.12
CA GLU A 637 47.09 -38.76 39.20
C GLU A 637 46.70 -37.32 39.57
N ASP A 638 47.69 -36.42 39.63
CA ASP A 638 47.46 -35.00 39.91
C ASP A 638 46.63 -34.30 38.80
N ASN A 639 46.78 -34.75 37.56
CA ASN A 639 46.06 -34.19 36.40
C ASN A 639 44.63 -34.75 36.31
N LYS A 640 44.40 -36.00 36.70
CA LYS A 640 43.04 -36.58 36.81
C LYS A 640 42.13 -35.73 37.69
N HIS A 641 42.59 -35.39 38.89
CA HIS A 641 41.80 -34.56 39.82
C HIS A 641 41.52 -33.14 39.30
N LYS A 642 42.44 -32.55 38.54
CA LYS A 642 42.24 -31.24 37.91
C LYS A 642 41.19 -31.31 36.80
N ILE A 643 41.33 -32.30 35.90
CA ILE A 643 40.38 -32.53 34.80
C ILE A 643 38.97 -32.77 35.35
N GLU A 644 38.82 -33.61 36.38
CA GLU A 644 37.53 -33.89 37.02
C GLU A 644 36.87 -32.61 37.55
N LYS A 645 37.64 -31.75 38.22
CA LYS A 645 37.15 -30.48 38.75
C LYS A 645 36.73 -29.52 37.64
N GLU A 646 37.53 -29.39 36.59
CA GLU A 646 37.26 -28.47 35.47
C GLU A 646 36.09 -28.92 34.59
N LEU A 647 35.84 -30.23 34.47
CA LEU A 647 34.72 -30.78 33.70
C LEU A 647 33.42 -30.93 34.50
N SER A 648 33.41 -30.59 35.78
CA SER A 648 32.25 -30.75 36.66
C SER A 648 31.00 -29.99 36.18
N SER A 649 31.17 -28.88 35.48
CA SER A 649 30.10 -28.05 34.90
C SER A 649 29.32 -28.76 33.78
N ILE A 650 29.91 -29.76 33.12
CA ILE A 650 29.30 -30.51 32.01
C ILE A 650 29.08 -31.99 32.35
N LYS A 651 29.11 -32.35 33.63
CA LYS A 651 28.96 -33.74 34.10
C LYS A 651 27.75 -34.46 33.50
N VAL A 652 26.59 -33.79 33.44
CA VAL A 652 25.35 -34.36 32.87
C VAL A 652 25.50 -34.68 31.38
N ILE A 653 26.27 -33.89 30.63
CA ILE A 653 26.57 -34.14 29.22
C ILE A 653 27.47 -35.36 29.06
N LEU A 654 28.51 -35.47 29.89
CA LEU A 654 29.43 -36.60 29.87
C LEU A 654 28.72 -37.92 30.17
N GLU A 655 27.87 -37.94 31.20
CA GLU A 655 27.04 -39.09 31.56
C GLU A 655 26.10 -39.49 30.42
N ASN A 656 25.46 -38.52 29.74
CA ASN A 656 24.59 -38.77 28.59
C ASN A 656 25.33 -39.36 27.38
N GLU A 657 26.61 -39.01 27.21
CA GLU A 657 27.47 -39.56 26.14
C GLU A 657 28.12 -40.90 26.51
N ASN A 658 27.78 -41.49 27.67
CA ASN A 658 28.42 -42.68 28.24
C ASN A 658 29.94 -42.52 28.42
N ILE A 659 30.41 -41.29 28.60
CA ILE A 659 31.79 -41.00 28.94
C ILE A 659 31.87 -40.93 30.44
N ASN A 660 32.13 -42.09 31.04
CA ASN A 660 32.50 -42.11 32.43
C ASN A 660 33.94 -41.64 32.54
N LEU A 661 34.16 -40.55 33.25
CA LEU A 661 35.47 -40.20 33.78
C LEU A 661 35.90 -41.19 34.92
N PHE A 662 35.19 -42.32 35.08
CA PHE A 662 35.34 -43.29 36.16
C PHE A 662 35.19 -44.74 35.69
#